data_AF-A0A0R3RPD3-F1
#
_entry.id   AF-A0A0R3RPD3-F1
#
_cell.length_a   1.000
_cell.length_b   1.000
_cell.length_c   1.000
_cell.angle_alpha   90.00
_cell.angle_beta   90.00
_cell.angle_gamma   90.00
#
_symmetry.space_group_name_H-M   'P 1'
#
loop_
_entity.id
_entity.type
_entity.pdbx_description
1 polymer ?
#
loop_
_entity_poly.entity_id
_entity_poly.type
_entity_poly.pdbx_seq_one_letter_code
_entity_poly.pdbx_strand_id
1 'polypeptide(L)'
;MKVFTADLSEVLLAERRDEEETDYLTRELSHIVKHLLGPRFWISYWNYYPIIASTLYYAVTFLSAVQTVGEEYVALLPLVSVRQRKVPLFTRRSIFILFFTVVPFLTEKFLERIGKDLENSLIANETLLFDRKQRNLRKTLLSLVASIRQSGIPVLYRLNLALFYLFGTYYCISKRLIGLHYVSFRAQSNYQALFYFRLFGAINIAQIIVSAAIWVREELRRQHSEEEIAEFRLSESVEKSEEQDDLLPYSSFRCSLCWQYNKPPICIPCGHLFCWNCILKHIQFTATNSEVAFCPQCREEFHQSRVVVIMVVSAVMLKKLWCGNAKWVFEKRIFRFASSIEMKSGNKHFPVVYVSGIQPTGVPHLGNYFGFIQHWISLQNDGRSKQMYLSIADYHSISMGFIDPLEMRSNILKMAVSLLACGLDPDKTVLFQQSRVADHANLMYILGSLQTVARLTRMPQYKDKAAVFKNGDIPVNLQLYPILQAADVLLYKGTHVPVGDDQSQHLLLMRDLAVKCNAVLHYNFFPVPIQISAKCARLKSLQNSTKKMSKSLGNDRSRILISDTKQIITEKCAKALSDSQSNITYEPVKRPAISNLVTLYSLATGLSIENVIDECASFDTKEFKLCLAEKIDAHIAPLREKYERLLQEPQLIHEILMFGTRKAEEKAQETMRELKELLGFNVFHQINSHHNYNKSLSV
;
A
#
# COMPACT_ATOMS: atom_id res chain seq x y z
N MET A 1 2.29 -8.84 -54.35
CA MET A 1 2.10 -7.95 -53.18
C MET A 1 3.38 -7.14 -52.97
N LYS A 2 3.31 -5.82 -52.81
CA LYS A 2 4.49 -5.01 -52.43
C LYS A 2 4.76 -5.24 -50.94
N VAL A 3 6.03 -5.27 -50.58
CA VAL A 3 6.51 -5.74 -49.27
C VAL A 3 7.60 -4.76 -48.81
N PHE A 4 7.51 -4.27 -47.57
CA PHE A 4 8.33 -3.18 -47.01
C PHE A 4 9.10 -3.64 -45.77
N THR A 5 10.25 -3.05 -45.46
CA THR A 5 10.94 -3.31 -44.19
C THR A 5 10.03 -2.90 -43.03
N ALA A 6 9.87 -3.78 -42.02
CA ALA A 6 9.02 -3.50 -40.87
C ALA A 6 9.50 -2.26 -40.11
N ASP A 7 8.55 -1.41 -39.68
CA ASP A 7 8.88 -0.27 -38.83
C ASP A 7 9.10 -0.71 -37.37
N LEU A 8 9.88 0.07 -36.63
CA LEU A 8 10.18 -0.21 -35.23
C LEU A 8 8.91 -0.25 -34.37
N SER A 9 7.97 0.65 -34.68
CA SER A 9 6.68 0.75 -33.98
C SER A 9 5.83 -0.50 -34.19
N GLU A 10 5.84 -1.07 -35.39
CA GLU A 10 5.11 -2.29 -35.73
C GLU A 10 5.66 -3.50 -34.97
N VAL A 11 6.98 -3.64 -34.92
CA VAL A 11 7.65 -4.71 -34.16
C VAL A 11 7.31 -4.60 -32.67
N LEU A 12 7.31 -3.39 -32.10
CA LEU A 12 6.95 -3.17 -30.69
C LEU A 12 5.49 -3.52 -30.39
N LEU A 13 4.56 -3.18 -31.29
CA LEU A 13 3.14 -3.50 -31.13
C LEU A 13 2.88 -5.00 -31.22
N ALA A 14 3.56 -5.68 -32.14
CA ALA A 14 3.48 -7.14 -32.27
C ALA A 14 3.98 -7.83 -30.98
N GLU A 15 5.15 -7.43 -30.47
CA GLU A 15 5.71 -8.03 -29.25
C GLU A 15 4.83 -7.77 -28.02
N ARG A 16 4.33 -6.54 -27.86
CA ARG A 16 3.39 -6.21 -26.77
C ARG A 16 2.12 -7.07 -26.83
N ARG A 17 1.62 -7.35 -28.04
CA ARG A 17 0.44 -8.19 -28.21
C ARG A 17 0.73 -9.65 -27.83
N ASP A 18 1.90 -10.17 -28.20
CA ASP A 18 2.34 -11.51 -27.80
C ASP A 18 2.50 -11.63 -26.27
N GLU A 19 3.00 -10.59 -25.60
CA GLU A 19 3.07 -10.52 -24.13
C GLU A 19 1.68 -10.57 -23.49
N GLU A 20 0.70 -9.82 -24.00
CA GLU A 20 -0.68 -9.83 -23.48
C GLU A 20 -1.33 -11.22 -23.55
N GLU A 21 -1.13 -11.94 -24.66
CA GLU A 21 -1.68 -13.28 -24.86
C GLU A 21 -0.99 -14.34 -23.98
N THR A 22 0.34 -14.25 -23.83
CA THR A 22 1.08 -15.17 -22.94
C THR A 22 0.76 -14.95 -21.47
N ASP A 23 0.53 -13.71 -21.03
CA ASP A 23 0.06 -13.39 -19.68
C ASP A 23 -1.37 -13.87 -19.42
N TYR A 24 -2.23 -13.81 -20.43
CA TYR A 24 -3.57 -14.37 -20.36
C TYR A 24 -3.52 -15.90 -20.20
N LEU A 25 -2.77 -16.59 -21.07
CA LEU A 25 -2.60 -18.04 -20.99
C LEU A 25 -1.98 -18.50 -19.66
N THR A 26 -1.04 -17.74 -19.12
CA THR A 26 -0.43 -18.03 -17.81
C THR A 26 -1.47 -18.00 -16.69
N ARG A 27 -2.38 -17.01 -16.70
CA ARG A 27 -3.47 -16.90 -15.73
C ARG A 27 -4.44 -18.07 -15.85
N GLU A 28 -4.87 -18.40 -17.07
CA GLU A 28 -5.79 -19.51 -17.30
C GLU A 28 -5.18 -20.87 -16.91
N LEU A 29 -3.93 -21.14 -17.32
CA LEU A 29 -3.20 -22.35 -16.91
C LEU A 29 -3.07 -22.44 -15.38
N SER A 30 -2.75 -21.33 -14.73
CA SER A 30 -2.68 -21.25 -13.27
C SER A 30 -4.03 -21.59 -12.62
N HIS A 31 -5.13 -21.06 -13.15
CA HIS A 31 -6.48 -21.38 -12.67
C HIS A 31 -6.85 -22.86 -12.88
N ILE A 32 -6.61 -23.40 -14.08
CA ILE A 32 -6.91 -24.80 -14.42
C ILE A 32 -6.15 -25.76 -13.50
N VAL A 33 -4.84 -25.55 -13.33
CA VAL A 33 -4.02 -26.41 -12.46
C VAL A 33 -4.45 -26.32 -11.00
N LYS A 34 -4.82 -25.12 -10.54
CA LYS A 34 -5.35 -24.92 -9.18
C LYS A 34 -6.64 -25.71 -8.94
N HIS A 35 -7.56 -25.72 -9.90
CA HIS A 35 -8.83 -26.43 -9.78
C HIS A 35 -8.72 -27.94 -9.96
N LEU A 36 -7.87 -28.42 -10.89
CA LEU A 36 -7.76 -29.85 -11.20
C LEU A 36 -6.83 -30.63 -10.26
N LEU A 37 -5.63 -30.11 -10.00
CA LEU A 37 -4.58 -30.80 -9.25
C LEU A 37 -4.47 -30.32 -7.79
N GLY A 38 -5.31 -29.34 -7.45
CA GLY A 38 -5.42 -28.78 -6.12
C GLY A 38 -4.30 -27.79 -5.75
N PRO A 39 -4.48 -27.06 -4.64
CA PRO A 39 -3.64 -25.93 -4.26
C PRO A 39 -2.19 -26.32 -3.94
N ARG A 40 -1.96 -27.54 -3.44
CA ARG A 40 -0.62 -28.05 -3.09
C ARG A 40 0.24 -28.25 -4.33
N PHE A 41 -0.32 -28.88 -5.36
CA PHE A 41 0.38 -29.10 -6.63
C PHE A 41 0.58 -27.76 -7.35
N TRP A 42 -0.44 -26.90 -7.33
CA TRP A 42 -0.39 -25.58 -7.94
C TRP A 42 0.80 -24.72 -7.45
N ILE A 43 1.05 -24.69 -6.15
CA ILE A 43 2.17 -23.90 -5.59
C ILE A 43 3.52 -24.53 -5.88
N SER A 44 3.62 -25.86 -5.85
CA SER A 44 4.90 -26.54 -6.09
C SER A 44 5.48 -26.22 -7.47
N TYR A 45 4.62 -25.84 -8.43
CA TYR A 45 5.00 -25.59 -9.81
C TYR A 45 4.70 -24.17 -10.31
N TRP A 46 4.43 -23.20 -9.41
CA TRP A 46 4.00 -21.85 -9.82
C TRP A 46 5.02 -21.11 -10.69
N ASN A 47 6.32 -21.28 -10.40
CA ASN A 47 7.43 -20.71 -11.17
C ASN A 47 7.51 -21.26 -12.62
N TYR A 48 6.82 -22.35 -12.92
CA TYR A 48 6.87 -23.01 -14.21
C TYR A 48 5.71 -22.60 -15.13
N TYR A 49 4.63 -22.01 -14.61
CA TYR A 49 3.46 -21.65 -15.44
C TYR A 49 3.74 -20.60 -16.51
N PRO A 50 4.49 -19.50 -16.24
CA PRO A 50 4.83 -18.55 -17.29
C PRO A 50 5.62 -19.23 -18.43
N ILE A 51 6.57 -20.11 -18.06
CA ILE A 51 7.40 -20.83 -19.04
C ILE A 51 6.54 -21.77 -19.87
N ILE A 52 5.70 -22.59 -19.21
CA ILE A 52 4.82 -23.54 -19.90
C ILE A 52 3.84 -22.80 -20.82
N ALA A 53 3.25 -21.70 -20.36
CA ALA A 53 2.33 -20.89 -21.14
C ALA A 53 3.01 -20.26 -22.37
N SER A 54 4.17 -19.64 -22.20
CA SER A 54 4.93 -19.08 -23.31
C SER A 54 5.39 -20.17 -24.29
N THR A 55 5.90 -21.30 -23.80
CA THR A 55 6.30 -22.42 -24.67
C THR A 55 5.12 -22.96 -25.46
N LEU A 56 3.94 -23.14 -24.84
CA LEU A 56 2.73 -23.58 -25.52
C LEU A 56 2.26 -22.56 -26.55
N TYR A 57 2.23 -21.27 -26.19
CA TYR A 57 1.84 -20.18 -27.09
C TYR A 57 2.70 -20.15 -28.35
N TYR A 58 4.03 -20.09 -28.21
CA TYR A 58 4.92 -20.06 -29.36
C TYR A 58 5.01 -21.40 -30.09
N ALA A 59 4.76 -22.53 -29.41
CA ALA A 59 4.65 -23.82 -30.09
C ALA A 59 3.43 -23.84 -31.03
N VAL A 60 2.27 -23.39 -30.57
CA VAL A 60 1.04 -23.37 -31.38
C VAL A 60 1.13 -22.33 -32.49
N THR A 61 1.64 -21.13 -32.20
CA THR A 61 1.64 -20.03 -33.16
C THR A 61 2.85 -20.10 -34.10
N PHE A 62 4.06 -20.17 -33.55
CA PHE A 62 5.28 -20.06 -34.35
C PHE A 62 5.69 -21.37 -35.04
N LEU A 63 5.47 -22.54 -34.42
CA LEU A 63 5.75 -23.82 -35.09
C LEU A 63 4.67 -24.16 -36.12
N SER A 64 3.39 -24.00 -35.79
CA SER A 64 2.29 -24.43 -36.65
C SER A 64 1.79 -23.37 -37.64
N ALA A 65 1.66 -22.10 -37.22
CA ALA A 65 1.02 -21.05 -38.02
C ALA A 65 2.00 -20.10 -38.74
N VAL A 66 3.32 -20.27 -38.58
CA VAL A 66 4.39 -19.44 -39.20
C VAL A 66 4.51 -18.03 -38.63
N GLN A 67 3.42 -17.45 -38.11
CA GLN A 67 3.37 -16.13 -37.48
C GLN A 67 2.81 -16.24 -36.05
N THR A 68 3.21 -15.32 -35.17
CA THR A 68 2.57 -15.14 -33.86
C THR A 68 1.30 -14.31 -33.97
N VAL A 69 0.42 -14.33 -32.95
CA VAL A 69 -0.81 -13.52 -32.96
C VAL A 69 -0.47 -12.02 -33.05
N GLY A 70 0.59 -11.58 -32.38
CA GLY A 70 1.08 -10.21 -32.50
C GLY A 70 1.61 -9.88 -33.90
N GLU A 71 2.33 -10.81 -34.52
CA GLU A 71 2.80 -10.65 -35.90
C GLU A 71 1.64 -10.60 -36.91
N GLU A 72 0.60 -11.42 -36.74
CA GLU A 72 -0.62 -11.36 -37.56
C GLU A 72 -1.39 -10.04 -37.35
N TYR A 73 -1.50 -9.57 -36.11
CA TYR A 73 -2.21 -8.35 -35.74
C TYR A 73 -1.68 -7.12 -36.49
N VAL A 74 -0.36 -7.05 -36.70
CA VAL A 74 0.30 -5.94 -37.41
C VAL A 74 0.63 -6.30 -38.87
N ALA A 75 0.30 -7.51 -39.33
CA ALA A 75 0.64 -8.04 -40.64
C ALA A 75 2.16 -8.03 -40.93
N LEU A 76 2.95 -8.52 -39.97
CA LEU A 76 4.40 -8.72 -40.07
C LEU A 76 4.73 -10.16 -40.42
N LEU A 77 5.55 -10.36 -41.45
CA LEU A 77 6.04 -11.69 -41.83
C LEU A 77 7.49 -11.89 -41.35
N PRO A 78 7.78 -12.93 -40.54
CA PRO A 78 9.14 -13.28 -40.14
C PRO A 78 9.92 -13.95 -41.27
N LEU A 79 11.10 -13.43 -41.59
CA LEU A 79 12.01 -13.93 -42.61
C LEU A 79 13.43 -14.09 -42.06
N VAL A 80 14.14 -15.13 -42.52
CA VAL A 80 15.55 -15.35 -42.17
C VAL A 80 16.49 -14.51 -43.04
N SER A 81 16.07 -14.21 -44.27
CA SER A 81 16.84 -13.37 -45.19
C SER A 81 15.87 -12.52 -46.00
N VAL A 82 15.98 -11.20 -45.86
CA VAL A 82 15.18 -10.22 -46.59
C VAL A 82 15.41 -10.33 -48.10
N ARG A 83 16.64 -10.70 -48.53
CA ARG A 83 16.99 -10.87 -49.95
C ARG A 83 16.43 -12.16 -50.56
N GLN A 84 16.41 -13.27 -49.81
CA GLN A 84 15.97 -14.57 -50.33
C GLN A 84 14.49 -14.87 -50.05
N ARG A 85 13.79 -14.03 -49.28
CA ARG A 85 12.37 -14.18 -48.88
C ARG A 85 12.02 -15.55 -48.32
N LYS A 86 12.96 -16.15 -47.57
CA LYS A 86 12.77 -17.45 -46.94
C LYS A 86 12.19 -17.30 -45.53
N VAL A 87 11.04 -17.93 -45.31
CA VAL A 87 10.48 -18.12 -43.97
C VAL A 87 11.40 -19.02 -43.14
N PRO A 88 11.44 -18.85 -41.81
CA PRO A 88 12.25 -19.69 -40.95
C PRO A 88 11.83 -21.16 -41.05
N LEU A 89 12.81 -22.05 -41.21
CA LEU A 89 12.61 -23.50 -41.14
C LEU A 89 12.21 -23.91 -39.72
N PHE A 90 11.51 -25.04 -39.61
CA PHE A 90 11.06 -25.61 -38.34
C PHE A 90 12.18 -25.70 -37.28
N THR A 91 13.39 -26.08 -37.70
CA THR A 91 14.56 -26.17 -36.81
C THR A 91 14.93 -24.81 -36.18
N ARG A 92 14.94 -23.73 -36.97
CA ARG A 92 15.21 -22.38 -36.47
C ARG A 92 14.11 -21.87 -35.55
N ARG A 93 12.86 -22.23 -35.81
CA ARG A 93 11.73 -21.87 -34.93
C ARG A 93 11.77 -22.64 -33.61
N SER A 94 12.19 -23.90 -33.63
CA SER A 94 12.41 -24.68 -32.42
C SER A 94 13.54 -24.11 -31.57
N ILE A 95 14.64 -23.68 -32.21
CA ILE A 95 15.73 -22.98 -31.53
C ILE A 95 15.23 -21.67 -30.90
N PHE A 96 14.34 -20.92 -31.57
CA PHE A 96 13.75 -19.71 -31.00
C PHE A 96 13.03 -19.98 -29.68
N ILE A 97 12.14 -20.95 -29.67
CA ILE A 97 11.36 -21.30 -28.48
C ILE A 97 12.27 -21.73 -27.34
N LEU A 98 13.28 -22.56 -27.65
CA LEU A 98 14.27 -23.00 -26.67
C LEU A 98 15.02 -21.82 -26.03
N PHE A 99 15.54 -20.89 -26.85
CA PHE A 99 16.30 -19.74 -26.36
C PHE A 99 15.45 -18.66 -25.70
N PHE A 100 14.17 -18.55 -26.08
CA PHE A 100 13.27 -17.56 -25.50
C PHE A 100 12.71 -18.01 -24.15
N THR A 101 12.35 -19.30 -24.02
CA THR A 101 11.64 -19.81 -22.84
C THR A 101 12.51 -20.65 -21.92
N VAL A 102 13.26 -21.61 -22.48
CA VAL A 102 13.95 -22.66 -21.69
C VAL A 102 15.33 -22.21 -21.23
N VAL A 103 16.12 -21.58 -22.11
CA VAL A 103 17.50 -21.17 -21.80
C VAL A 103 17.56 -20.17 -20.62
N PRO A 104 16.76 -19.09 -20.56
CA PRO A 104 16.80 -18.17 -19.43
C PRO A 104 16.54 -18.87 -18.10
N PHE A 105 15.54 -19.76 -18.08
CA PHE A 105 15.20 -20.55 -16.90
C PHE A 105 16.34 -21.49 -16.47
N LEU A 106 16.93 -22.23 -17.42
CA LEU A 106 18.05 -23.12 -17.12
C LEU A 106 19.28 -22.35 -16.65
N THR A 107 19.56 -21.18 -17.22
CA THR A 107 20.69 -20.34 -16.80
C THR A 107 20.50 -19.85 -15.37
N GLU A 108 19.29 -19.44 -14.97
CA GLU A 108 19.03 -19.02 -13.60
C GLU A 108 19.18 -20.19 -12.60
N LYS A 109 18.60 -21.36 -12.91
CA LYS A 109 18.74 -22.58 -12.10
C LYS A 109 20.19 -23.02 -11.97
N PHE A 110 20.96 -22.93 -13.05
CA PHE A 110 22.38 -23.30 -13.07
C PHE A 110 23.22 -22.35 -12.22
N LEU A 111 23.02 -21.03 -12.36
CA LEU A 111 23.70 -20.03 -11.54
C LEU A 111 23.34 -20.15 -10.05
N GLU A 112 22.07 -20.46 -9.74
CA GLU A 112 21.63 -20.72 -8.36
C GLU A 112 22.31 -21.97 -7.77
N ARG A 113 22.43 -23.02 -8.57
CA ARG A 113 23.13 -24.25 -8.16
C ARG A 113 24.61 -24.02 -7.93
N ILE A 114 25.30 -23.35 -8.85
CA ILE A 114 26.72 -22.99 -8.68
C ILE A 114 26.92 -22.13 -7.45
N GLY A 115 26.05 -21.13 -7.22
CA GLY A 115 26.12 -20.28 -6.03
C GLY A 115 26.02 -21.10 -4.74
N LYS A 116 25.03 -22.00 -4.66
CA LYS A 116 24.84 -22.91 -3.51
C LYS A 116 25.99 -23.89 -3.33
N ASP A 117 26.50 -24.48 -4.40
CA ASP A 117 27.62 -25.43 -4.34
C ASP A 117 28.91 -24.73 -3.87
N LEU A 118 29.17 -23.52 -4.36
CA LEU A 118 30.30 -22.69 -3.91
C LEU A 118 30.15 -22.25 -2.45
N GLU A 119 28.97 -21.83 -2.02
CA GLU A 119 28.66 -21.43 -0.64
C GLU A 119 28.83 -22.61 0.33
N ASN A 120 28.25 -23.77 0.00
CA ASN A 120 28.42 -25.00 0.76
C ASN A 120 29.88 -25.47 0.82
N SER A 121 30.65 -25.27 -0.26
CA SER A 121 32.09 -25.61 -0.29
C SER A 121 32.96 -24.67 0.55
N LEU A 122 32.51 -23.44 0.80
CA LEU A 122 33.18 -22.50 1.70
C LEU A 122 32.90 -22.84 3.17
N ILE A 123 31.67 -23.23 3.48
CA ILE A 123 31.24 -23.66 4.82
C ILE A 123 31.92 -25.00 5.18
N ALA A 124 31.96 -25.97 4.26
CA ALA A 124 32.59 -27.27 4.50
C ALA A 124 34.13 -27.20 4.68
N ASN A 125 34.79 -26.16 4.19
CA ASN A 125 36.23 -25.98 4.34
C ASN A 125 36.63 -25.14 5.56
N GLU A 126 35.68 -24.67 6.38
CA GLU A 126 36.00 -24.06 7.69
C GLU A 126 36.57 -25.08 8.68
N THR A 127 36.30 -26.37 8.48
CA THR A 127 36.81 -27.45 9.33
C THR A 127 38.20 -27.97 8.95
N LEU A 128 38.79 -27.53 7.82
CA LEU A 128 40.12 -27.99 7.38
C LEU A 128 41.06 -26.81 7.09
N LEU A 129 42.13 -26.73 7.87
CA LEU A 129 43.22 -25.74 7.90
C LEU A 129 44.08 -25.65 6.62
N PHE A 130 43.56 -25.94 5.43
CA PHE A 130 44.34 -25.94 4.19
C PHE A 130 43.86 -24.92 3.15
N ASP A 131 44.78 -24.00 2.86
CA ASP A 131 44.94 -23.15 1.67
C ASP A 131 44.07 -21.87 1.53
N ARG A 132 44.61 -20.76 2.06
CA ARG A 132 44.10 -19.37 1.90
C ARG A 132 43.90 -18.98 0.43
N LYS A 133 44.70 -19.51 -0.51
CA LYS A 133 44.65 -19.12 -1.93
C LYS A 133 43.39 -19.64 -2.62
N GLN A 134 42.96 -20.86 -2.30
CA GLN A 134 41.70 -21.41 -2.79
C GLN A 134 40.47 -20.73 -2.19
N ARG A 135 40.54 -20.30 -0.93
CA ARG A 135 39.44 -19.58 -0.26
C ARG A 135 39.18 -18.22 -0.92
N ASN A 136 40.23 -17.47 -1.24
CA ASN A 136 40.10 -16.20 -1.95
C ASN A 136 39.54 -16.42 -3.36
N LEU A 137 40.05 -17.39 -4.11
CA LEU A 137 39.54 -17.73 -5.44
C LEU A 137 38.04 -18.05 -5.44
N ARG A 138 37.56 -18.82 -4.46
CA ARG A 138 36.14 -19.18 -4.32
C ARG A 138 35.26 -17.99 -3.92
N LYS A 139 35.75 -17.09 -3.06
CA LYS A 139 35.05 -15.83 -2.74
C LYS A 139 34.93 -14.93 -3.97
N THR A 140 35.99 -14.83 -4.77
CA THR A 140 35.96 -14.08 -6.04
C THR A 140 35.01 -14.73 -7.06
N LEU A 141 34.93 -16.05 -7.10
CA LEU A 141 33.98 -16.76 -7.96
C LEU A 141 32.52 -16.56 -7.51
N LEU A 142 32.25 -16.54 -6.20
CA LEU A 142 30.90 -16.24 -5.69
C LEU A 142 30.47 -14.81 -5.98
N SER A 143 31.35 -13.83 -5.77
CA SER A 143 31.05 -12.43 -6.10
C SER A 143 30.84 -12.24 -7.60
N LEU A 144 31.61 -12.96 -8.43
CA LEU A 144 31.42 -12.99 -9.87
C LEU A 144 30.06 -13.58 -10.27
N VAL A 145 29.67 -14.72 -9.72
CA VAL A 145 28.36 -15.37 -9.99
C VAL A 145 27.20 -14.46 -9.56
N ALA A 146 27.32 -13.82 -8.39
CA ALA A 146 26.34 -12.85 -7.91
C ALA A 146 26.26 -11.62 -8.82
N SER A 147 27.40 -11.09 -9.27
CA SER A 147 27.47 -9.93 -10.17
C SER A 147 26.90 -10.23 -11.56
N ILE A 148 27.18 -11.42 -12.11
CA ILE A 148 26.59 -11.88 -13.38
C ILE A 148 25.06 -11.94 -13.27
N ARG A 149 24.53 -12.50 -12.17
CA ARG A 149 23.09 -12.64 -11.96
C ARG A 149 22.39 -11.31 -11.72
N GLN A 150 22.95 -10.45 -10.86
CA GLN A 150 22.29 -9.21 -10.42
C GLN A 150 22.47 -8.06 -11.41
N SER A 151 23.63 -7.97 -12.06
CA SER A 151 24.00 -6.84 -12.92
C SER A 151 24.22 -7.25 -14.37
N GLY A 152 24.91 -8.37 -14.62
CA GLY A 152 25.28 -8.80 -15.97
C GLY A 152 24.08 -9.09 -16.88
N ILE A 153 23.19 -9.98 -16.45
CA ILE A 153 22.01 -10.36 -17.24
C ILE A 153 21.10 -9.15 -17.53
N PRO A 154 20.73 -8.31 -16.56
CA PRO A 154 19.93 -7.11 -16.84
C PRO A 154 20.60 -6.11 -17.78
N VAL A 155 21.93 -5.92 -17.68
CA VAL A 155 22.69 -5.03 -18.59
C VAL A 155 22.66 -5.56 -20.02
N LEU A 156 22.77 -6.88 -20.21
CA LEU A 156 22.67 -7.50 -21.54
C LEU A 156 21.29 -7.25 -22.19
N TYR A 157 20.19 -7.38 -21.43
CA TYR A 157 18.85 -7.06 -21.94
C TYR A 157 18.71 -5.58 -22.31
N ARG A 158 19.20 -4.67 -21.45
CA ARG A 158 19.18 -3.22 -21.73
C ARG A 158 20.02 -2.86 -22.95
N LEU A 159 21.18 -3.48 -23.12
CA LEU A 159 22.04 -3.27 -24.29
C LEU A 159 21.35 -3.74 -25.57
N ASN A 160 20.74 -4.94 -25.56
CA ASN A 160 19.98 -5.43 -26.71
C ASN A 160 18.83 -4.49 -27.08
N LEU A 161 18.09 -3.98 -26.09
CA LEU A 161 17.00 -3.02 -26.30
C LEU A 161 17.50 -1.67 -26.83
N ALA A 162 18.64 -1.17 -26.33
CA ALA A 162 19.26 0.04 -26.84
C ALA A 162 19.68 -0.12 -28.31
N LEU A 163 20.29 -1.26 -28.66
CA LEU A 163 20.65 -1.60 -30.04
C LEU A 163 19.42 -1.77 -30.93
N PHE A 164 18.32 -2.28 -30.40
CA PHE A 164 17.04 -2.32 -31.11
C PHE A 164 16.55 -0.91 -31.45
N TYR A 165 16.52 0.00 -30.48
CA TYR A 165 16.08 1.38 -30.71
C TYR A 165 16.97 2.17 -31.69
N LEU A 166 18.25 1.82 -31.80
CA LEU A 166 19.19 2.47 -32.72
C LEU A 166 19.14 1.90 -34.14
N PHE A 167 19.11 0.57 -34.28
CA PHE A 167 19.29 -0.12 -35.55
C PHE A 167 18.01 -0.80 -36.08
N GLY A 168 17.00 -0.97 -35.23
CA GLY A 168 15.66 -1.46 -35.58
C GLY A 168 15.56 -2.91 -36.02
N THR A 169 16.54 -3.74 -35.67
CA THR A 169 16.65 -5.10 -36.22
C THR A 169 16.00 -6.18 -35.35
N TYR A 170 16.29 -6.20 -34.04
CA TYR A 170 15.88 -7.31 -33.17
C TYR A 170 15.45 -6.83 -31.78
N TYR A 171 14.17 -6.97 -31.45
CA TYR A 171 13.63 -6.60 -30.13
C TYR A 171 14.10 -7.58 -29.03
N CYS A 172 14.00 -8.88 -29.29
CA CYS A 172 14.42 -9.94 -28.36
C CYS A 172 15.81 -10.51 -28.71
N ILE A 173 16.59 -10.87 -27.69
CA ILE A 173 17.92 -11.53 -27.85
C ILE A 173 17.77 -12.86 -28.59
N SER A 174 16.73 -13.65 -28.31
CA SER A 174 16.45 -14.91 -29.01
C SER A 174 16.22 -14.72 -30.52
N LYS A 175 15.49 -13.66 -30.92
CA LYS A 175 15.27 -13.30 -32.33
C LYS A 175 16.57 -12.84 -33.00
N ARG A 176 17.42 -12.12 -32.27
CA ARG A 176 18.77 -11.71 -32.72
C ARG A 176 19.68 -12.89 -33.00
N LEU A 177 19.68 -13.90 -32.12
CA LEU A 177 20.51 -15.11 -32.28
C LEU A 177 20.16 -15.92 -33.54
N ILE A 178 18.90 -15.83 -33.98
CA ILE A 178 18.38 -16.63 -35.10
C ILE A 178 18.41 -15.87 -36.43
N GLY A 179 18.62 -14.54 -36.36
CA GLY A 179 18.62 -13.66 -37.51
C GLY A 179 17.23 -13.49 -38.12
N LEU A 180 16.21 -13.36 -37.27
CA LEU A 180 14.82 -13.15 -37.69
C LEU A 180 14.55 -11.68 -38.01
N HIS A 181 14.36 -11.38 -39.29
CA HIS A 181 13.97 -10.07 -39.79
C HIS A 181 12.47 -10.01 -40.06
N TYR A 182 11.88 -8.84 -39.86
CA TYR A 182 10.46 -8.62 -40.15
C TYR A 182 10.26 -7.82 -41.41
N VAL A 183 9.21 -8.19 -42.14
CA VAL A 183 8.80 -7.49 -43.32
C VAL A 183 7.30 -7.21 -43.24
N SER A 184 6.93 -5.95 -43.43
CA SER A 184 5.56 -5.45 -43.32
C SER A 184 4.89 -5.42 -44.69
N PHE A 185 3.59 -5.71 -44.71
CA PHE A 185 2.75 -5.50 -45.89
C PHE A 185 2.22 -4.06 -46.00
N ARG A 186 2.48 -3.21 -45.00
CA ARG A 186 2.03 -1.82 -44.95
C ARG A 186 3.17 -0.87 -45.33
N ALA A 187 2.84 0.13 -46.15
CA ALA A 187 3.78 1.17 -46.56
C ALA A 187 3.70 2.36 -45.58
N GLN A 188 4.28 2.26 -44.39
CA GLN A 188 4.32 3.38 -43.46
C GLN A 188 5.70 3.50 -42.80
N SER A 189 6.33 4.67 -42.95
CA SER A 189 7.49 5.06 -42.16
C SER A 189 7.20 6.39 -41.47
N ASN A 190 7.03 6.37 -40.15
CA ASN A 190 6.89 7.59 -39.37
C ASN A 190 8.29 8.09 -38.97
N TYR A 191 8.86 8.97 -39.79
CA TYR A 191 10.20 9.53 -39.57
C TYR A 191 10.33 10.26 -38.22
N GLN A 192 9.24 10.87 -37.72
CA GLN A 192 9.25 11.55 -36.43
C GLN A 192 9.35 10.57 -35.26
N ALA A 193 8.63 9.44 -35.34
CA ALA A 193 8.74 8.37 -34.34
C ALA A 193 10.15 7.75 -34.33
N LEU A 194 10.76 7.56 -35.50
CA LEU A 194 12.12 7.02 -35.62
C LEU A 194 13.17 7.88 -34.90
N PHE A 195 13.04 9.21 -34.95
CA PHE A 195 13.90 10.13 -34.21
C PHE A 195 13.82 9.90 -32.70
N TYR A 196 12.60 9.83 -32.15
CA TYR A 196 12.38 9.58 -30.72
C TYR A 196 12.91 8.22 -30.29
N PHE A 197 12.72 7.18 -31.09
CA PHE A 197 13.27 5.86 -30.78
C PHE A 197 14.80 5.87 -30.76
N ARG A 198 15.46 6.50 -31.74
CA ARG A 198 16.93 6.63 -31.72
C ARG A 198 17.43 7.42 -30.53
N LEU A 199 16.72 8.47 -30.13
CA LEU A 199 17.01 9.23 -28.91
C LEU A 199 16.89 8.33 -27.66
N PHE A 200 15.84 7.52 -27.54
CA PHE A 200 15.70 6.55 -26.46
C PHE A 200 16.84 5.53 -26.46
N GLY A 201 17.27 5.05 -27.63
CA GLY A 201 18.43 4.16 -27.76
C GLY A 201 19.71 4.81 -27.23
N ALA A 202 19.99 6.05 -27.61
CA ALA A 202 21.16 6.80 -27.13
C ALA A 202 21.12 7.05 -25.61
N ILE A 203 19.95 7.37 -25.05
CA ILE A 203 19.76 7.54 -23.60
C ILE A 203 20.04 6.22 -22.86
N ASN A 204 19.54 5.09 -23.38
CA ASN A 204 19.80 3.79 -22.75
C ASN A 204 21.30 3.44 -22.76
N ILE A 205 22.04 3.75 -23.84
CA ILE A 205 23.50 3.57 -23.88
C ILE A 205 24.18 4.47 -22.83
N ALA A 206 23.81 5.75 -22.77
CA ALA A 206 24.36 6.67 -21.77
C ALA A 206 24.11 6.17 -20.34
N GLN A 207 22.90 5.65 -20.07
CA GLN A 207 22.57 5.07 -18.77
C GLN A 207 23.41 3.83 -18.45
N ILE A 208 23.67 2.95 -19.42
CA ILE A 208 24.54 1.78 -19.23
C ILE A 208 25.97 2.23 -18.92
N ILE A 209 26.49 3.23 -19.64
CA ILE A 209 27.84 3.79 -19.41
C ILE A 209 27.94 4.39 -18.01
N VAL A 210 26.97 5.19 -17.59
CA VAL A 210 26.94 5.77 -16.24
C VAL A 210 26.83 4.69 -15.17
N SER A 211 25.98 3.68 -15.38
CA SER A 211 25.84 2.57 -14.43
C SER A 211 27.13 1.75 -14.31
N ALA A 212 27.84 1.53 -15.43
CA ALA A 212 29.14 0.88 -15.44
C ALA A 212 30.21 1.74 -14.75
N ALA A 213 30.22 3.06 -14.97
CA ALA A 213 31.15 3.99 -14.31
C ALA A 213 30.92 4.05 -12.79
N ILE A 214 29.66 4.07 -12.34
CA ILE A 214 29.30 3.99 -10.92
C ILE A 214 29.76 2.66 -10.34
N TRP A 215 29.46 1.54 -11.01
CA TRP A 215 29.88 0.21 -10.56
C TRP A 215 31.41 0.07 -10.43
N VAL A 216 32.17 0.55 -11.43
CA VAL A 216 33.65 0.58 -11.36
C VAL A 216 34.14 1.44 -10.20
N ARG A 217 33.53 2.62 -9.98
CA ARG A 217 33.88 3.51 -8.87
C ARG A 217 33.58 2.89 -7.51
N GLU A 218 32.46 2.18 -7.39
CA GLU A 218 32.05 1.46 -6.18
C GLU A 218 33.03 0.32 -5.86
N GLU A 219 33.41 -0.48 -6.87
CA GLU A 219 34.34 -1.60 -6.69
C GLU A 219 35.76 -1.13 -6.35
N LEU A 220 36.24 -0.04 -6.98
CA LEU A 220 37.52 0.58 -6.64
C LEU A 220 37.53 1.12 -5.19
N ARG A 221 36.43 1.73 -4.73
CA ARG A 221 36.28 2.13 -3.32
C ARG A 221 36.27 0.92 -2.38
N ARG A 222 35.65 -0.18 -2.79
CA ARG A 222 35.54 -1.42 -2.00
C ARG A 222 36.91 -2.06 -1.77
N GLN A 223 37.80 -2.01 -2.76
CA GLN A 223 39.18 -2.46 -2.60
C GLN A 223 39.98 -1.56 -1.65
N HIS A 224 39.81 -0.24 -1.75
CA HIS A 224 40.51 0.71 -0.88
C HIS A 224 40.03 0.64 0.59
N SER A 225 38.72 0.43 0.82
CA SER A 225 38.19 0.24 2.16
C SER A 225 38.53 -1.13 2.76
N GLU A 226 38.70 -2.19 1.94
CA GLU A 226 39.19 -3.49 2.44
C GLU A 226 40.67 -3.41 2.87
N GLU A 227 41.49 -2.55 2.26
CA GLU A 227 42.86 -2.26 2.70
C GLU A 227 42.87 -1.45 4.03
N GLU A 228 42.05 -0.40 4.15
CA GLU A 228 41.93 0.39 5.40
C GLU A 228 41.34 -0.43 6.57
N ILE A 229 40.37 -1.32 6.31
CA ILE A 229 39.77 -2.20 7.32
C ILE A 229 40.75 -3.33 7.72
N ALA A 230 41.64 -3.77 6.83
CA ALA A 230 42.68 -4.74 7.17
C ALA A 230 43.74 -4.13 8.11
N GLU A 231 44.05 -2.84 7.94
CA GLU A 231 44.96 -2.08 8.81
C GLU A 231 44.33 -1.82 10.18
N PHE A 232 43.01 -1.56 10.24
CA PHE A 232 42.26 -1.34 11.49
C PHE A 232 41.97 -2.64 12.28
N ARG A 233 41.84 -3.80 11.61
CA ARG A 233 41.62 -5.10 12.29
C ARG A 233 42.86 -5.65 13.01
N LEU A 234 44.05 -5.11 12.74
CA LEU A 234 45.26 -5.46 13.47
C LEU A 234 45.33 -4.79 14.86
N SER A 235 44.55 -3.72 15.11
CA SER A 235 44.54 -3.01 16.39
C SER A 235 43.40 -3.40 17.35
N GLU A 236 42.46 -4.26 16.94
CA GLU A 236 41.23 -4.53 17.72
C GLU A 236 40.95 -6.03 17.86
N SER A 237 41.95 -6.81 18.25
CA SER A 237 41.81 -8.26 18.52
C SER A 237 42.01 -8.61 20.00
N VAL A 238 41.23 -7.98 20.88
CA VAL A 238 40.93 -8.50 22.22
C VAL A 238 39.46 -8.21 22.52
N GLU A 239 38.72 -9.24 22.92
CA GLU A 239 37.33 -9.22 23.44
C GLU A 239 36.18 -8.99 22.45
N LYS A 240 35.75 -10.07 21.79
CA LYS A 240 34.44 -10.71 22.06
C LYS A 240 34.22 -11.83 21.05
N SER A 241 34.22 -13.05 21.57
CA SER A 241 33.71 -14.22 20.87
C SER A 241 32.41 -14.64 21.56
N GLU A 242 31.56 -15.25 20.74
CA GLU A 242 30.36 -16.02 21.07
C GLU A 242 29.01 -15.36 20.74
N GLU A 243 28.25 -16.14 19.98
CA GLU A 243 26.85 -16.01 19.58
C GLU A 243 26.51 -15.17 18.34
N GLN A 244 26.77 -15.73 17.15
CA GLN A 244 25.77 -15.84 16.08
C GLN A 244 26.34 -16.59 14.86
N ASP A 245 25.79 -17.76 14.55
CA ASP A 245 25.30 -18.09 13.20
C ASP A 245 24.86 -19.56 13.12
N ASP A 246 23.56 -19.79 13.00
CA ASP A 246 23.00 -21.09 12.62
C ASP A 246 21.59 -20.92 12.05
N LEU A 247 21.45 -20.30 10.86
CA LEU A 247 20.16 -20.22 10.16
C LEU A 247 20.30 -20.30 8.62
N LEU A 248 20.16 -21.52 8.09
CA LEU A 248 19.71 -21.85 6.72
C LEU A 248 18.28 -22.45 6.80
N PRO A 249 17.42 -22.59 5.74
CA PRO A 249 17.50 -22.25 4.31
C PRO A 249 16.18 -21.62 3.74
N TYR A 250 15.51 -20.70 4.44
CA TYR A 250 14.16 -20.23 4.08
C TYR A 250 14.14 -18.88 3.32
N SER A 251 15.23 -18.53 2.65
CA SER A 251 15.55 -17.15 2.21
C SER A 251 14.61 -16.54 1.15
N SER A 252 13.73 -17.31 0.52
CA SER A 252 12.83 -16.81 -0.53
C SER A 252 11.38 -16.58 -0.10
N PHE A 253 10.93 -17.15 1.02
CA PHE A 253 9.55 -16.99 1.47
C PHE A 253 9.39 -15.76 2.36
N ARG A 254 8.48 -14.87 1.96
CA ARG A 254 8.06 -13.71 2.74
C ARG A 254 6.58 -13.82 3.05
N CYS A 255 6.24 -13.99 4.32
CA CYS A 255 4.86 -14.07 4.76
C CYS A 255 4.11 -12.77 4.45
N SER A 256 2.96 -12.80 3.77
CA SER A 256 2.21 -11.57 3.44
C SER A 256 1.55 -10.88 4.64
N LEU A 257 1.45 -11.58 5.78
CA LEU A 257 0.93 -11.01 7.04
C LEU A 257 2.03 -10.36 7.90
N CYS A 258 3.12 -11.07 8.20
CA CYS A 258 4.19 -10.54 9.07
C CYS A 258 5.41 -10.01 8.32
N TRP A 259 5.51 -10.25 7.01
CA TRP A 259 6.59 -9.83 6.11
C TRP A 259 8.00 -10.26 6.52
N GLN A 260 8.12 -11.19 7.47
CA GLN A 260 9.38 -11.80 7.88
C GLN A 260 9.81 -12.85 6.86
N TYR A 261 11.10 -12.82 6.54
CA TYR A 261 11.80 -13.88 5.85
C TYR A 261 12.10 -15.03 6.83
N ASN A 262 12.49 -16.17 6.29
CA ASN A 262 13.02 -17.30 7.05
C ASN A 262 12.09 -18.06 8.01
N LYS A 263 10.76 -18.00 7.80
CA LYS A 263 9.79 -18.82 8.57
C LYS A 263 9.20 -19.92 7.70
N PRO A 264 8.88 -21.11 8.26
CA PRO A 264 8.25 -22.18 7.48
C PRO A 264 6.91 -21.69 6.91
N PRO A 265 6.76 -21.67 5.57
CA PRO A 265 5.52 -21.25 4.95
C PRO A 265 4.43 -22.30 5.15
N ILE A 266 3.20 -21.83 5.23
CA ILE A 266 1.99 -22.63 5.27
C ILE A 266 1.03 -22.13 4.21
N CYS A 267 0.50 -23.09 3.49
CA CYS A 267 -0.51 -22.88 2.50
C CYS A 267 -1.89 -23.14 3.11
N ILE A 268 -2.81 -22.23 2.85
CA ILE A 268 -4.24 -22.48 3.02
C ILE A 268 -4.87 -22.85 1.68
N PRO A 269 -6.05 -23.50 1.63
CA PRO A 269 -6.65 -24.03 0.39
C PRO A 269 -6.79 -23.03 -0.75
N CYS A 270 -6.90 -21.72 -0.48
CA CYS A 270 -6.90 -20.69 -1.52
C CYS A 270 -5.55 -20.53 -2.25
N GLY A 271 -4.49 -21.18 -1.77
CA GLY A 271 -3.15 -21.17 -2.35
C GLY A 271 -2.24 -20.03 -1.83
N HIS A 272 -2.75 -19.17 -0.95
CA HIS A 272 -1.95 -18.09 -0.36
C HIS A 272 -1.04 -18.62 0.76
N LEU A 273 0.16 -18.05 0.83
CA LEU A 273 1.23 -18.50 1.71
C LEU A 273 1.41 -17.55 2.91
N PHE A 274 1.42 -18.12 4.11
CA PHE A 274 1.57 -17.39 5.37
C PHE A 274 2.52 -18.12 6.32
N CYS A 275 3.01 -17.44 7.35
CA CYS A 275 3.73 -18.09 8.44
C CYS A 275 2.74 -18.83 9.37
N TRP A 276 3.16 -19.93 10.01
CA TRP A 276 2.32 -20.69 10.98
C TRP A 276 1.66 -19.82 12.03
N ASN A 277 2.46 -19.01 12.72
CA ASN A 277 1.95 -18.14 13.77
C ASN A 277 0.95 -17.10 13.22
N CYS A 278 1.12 -16.70 11.96
CA CYS A 278 0.29 -15.70 11.31
C CYS A 278 -1.08 -16.28 10.95
N ILE A 279 -1.10 -17.49 10.37
CA ILE A 279 -2.34 -18.12 9.96
C ILE A 279 -3.12 -18.69 11.14
N LEU A 280 -2.43 -19.24 12.15
CA LEU A 280 -3.10 -19.69 13.38
C LEU A 280 -3.78 -18.54 14.11
N LYS A 281 -3.10 -17.39 14.25
CA LYS A 281 -3.71 -16.18 14.84
C LYS A 281 -4.92 -15.72 14.03
N HIS A 282 -4.84 -15.80 12.70
CA HIS A 282 -5.95 -15.44 11.83
C HIS A 282 -7.15 -16.39 11.95
N ILE A 283 -6.90 -17.71 12.02
CA ILE A 283 -7.93 -18.73 12.25
C ILE A 283 -8.59 -18.52 13.62
N GLN A 284 -7.80 -18.33 14.68
CA GLN A 284 -8.30 -18.05 16.03
C GLN A 284 -9.12 -16.75 16.11
N PHE A 285 -8.81 -15.76 15.27
CA PHE A 285 -9.53 -14.49 15.23
C PHE A 285 -10.83 -14.56 14.40
N THR A 286 -10.92 -15.44 13.40
CA THR A 286 -12.06 -15.53 12.48
C THR A 286 -13.07 -16.63 12.85
N ALA A 287 -12.61 -17.73 13.44
CA ALA A 287 -13.45 -18.84 13.90
C ALA A 287 -14.08 -18.50 15.26
N THR A 288 -15.25 -17.85 15.24
CA THR A 288 -15.97 -17.41 16.46
C THR A 288 -17.04 -18.40 16.96
N ASN A 289 -17.06 -19.65 16.45
CA ASN A 289 -17.75 -20.85 16.99
C ASN A 289 -17.85 -21.99 15.94
N SER A 290 -17.29 -21.82 14.75
CA SER A 290 -17.27 -22.82 13.66
C SER A 290 -15.83 -23.16 13.24
N GLU A 291 -15.57 -24.40 12.83
CA GLU A 291 -14.24 -24.89 12.39
C GLU A 291 -13.76 -24.32 11.03
N VAL A 292 -14.41 -23.26 10.54
CA VAL A 292 -14.23 -22.67 9.21
C VAL A 292 -13.64 -21.27 9.35
N ALA A 293 -12.53 -21.00 8.65
CA ALA A 293 -11.81 -19.72 8.63
C ALA A 293 -11.73 -19.18 7.20
N PHE A 294 -11.45 -17.88 7.05
CA PHE A 294 -11.38 -17.22 5.74
C PHE A 294 -9.94 -16.88 5.35
N CYS A 295 -9.57 -17.05 4.09
CA CYS A 295 -8.24 -16.69 3.58
C CYS A 295 -7.97 -15.17 3.78
N PRO A 296 -6.88 -14.75 4.46
CA PRO A 296 -6.61 -13.32 4.72
C PRO A 296 -6.47 -12.45 3.46
N GLN A 297 -6.14 -13.08 2.33
CA GLN A 297 -5.82 -12.39 1.08
C GLN A 297 -6.97 -12.40 0.07
N CYS A 298 -7.67 -13.53 -0.10
CA CYS A 298 -8.79 -13.62 -1.06
C CYS A 298 -10.14 -13.99 -0.44
N ARG A 299 -10.21 -14.13 0.89
CA ARG A 299 -11.44 -14.43 1.67
C ARG A 299 -12.16 -15.74 1.33
N GLU A 300 -11.51 -16.64 0.61
CA GLU A 300 -12.03 -17.99 0.36
C GLU A 300 -12.08 -18.81 1.67
N GLU A 301 -13.18 -19.52 1.90
CA GLU A 301 -13.43 -20.34 3.09
C GLU A 301 -12.54 -21.58 3.12
N PHE A 302 -12.01 -21.91 4.31
CA PHE A 302 -11.23 -23.12 4.52
C PHE A 302 -11.37 -23.67 5.94
N HIS A 303 -11.35 -25.00 6.06
CA HIS A 303 -11.32 -25.69 7.35
C HIS A 303 -9.91 -25.67 7.96
N GLN A 304 -9.82 -25.53 9.29
CA GLN A 304 -8.54 -25.56 10.01
C GLN A 304 -7.76 -26.89 9.79
N SER A 305 -8.47 -28.00 9.65
CA SER A 305 -7.89 -29.33 9.36
C SER A 305 -7.25 -29.43 7.97
N ARG A 306 -7.50 -28.48 7.07
CA ARG A 306 -6.98 -28.43 5.70
C ARG A 306 -5.78 -27.48 5.53
N VAL A 307 -5.27 -26.91 6.62
CA VAL A 307 -4.06 -26.08 6.64
C VAL A 307 -2.83 -26.97 6.49
N VAL A 308 -1.94 -26.63 5.55
CA VAL A 308 -0.83 -27.50 5.16
C VAL A 308 0.49 -26.83 5.48
N VAL A 309 1.28 -27.48 6.34
CA VAL A 309 2.66 -27.08 6.58
C VAL A 309 3.51 -27.47 5.37
N ILE A 310 4.15 -26.47 4.75
CA ILE A 310 5.11 -26.74 3.66
C ILE A 310 6.42 -27.15 4.32
N MET A 311 6.58 -28.46 4.52
CA MET A 311 7.90 -29.03 4.73
C MET A 311 8.56 -29.12 3.36
N VAL A 312 9.65 -28.37 3.16
CA VAL A 312 10.57 -28.67 2.07
C VAL A 312 11.09 -30.08 2.35
N VAL A 313 10.81 -31.03 1.46
CA VAL A 313 11.52 -32.30 1.43
C VAL A 313 12.96 -31.95 1.06
N SER A 314 13.76 -31.62 2.08
CA SER A 314 15.17 -31.38 1.92
C SER A 314 15.83 -32.66 1.44
N ALA A 315 16.91 -32.52 0.68
CA ALA A 315 17.73 -33.60 0.13
C ALA A 315 18.27 -34.60 1.18
N VAL A 316 17.95 -34.41 2.47
CA VAL A 316 18.16 -35.35 3.57
C VAL A 316 17.29 -36.61 3.46
N MET A 317 16.08 -36.53 2.89
CA MET A 317 15.24 -37.73 2.69
C MET A 317 15.74 -38.66 1.57
N LEU A 318 16.30 -38.10 0.50
CA LEU A 318 16.91 -38.90 -0.58
C LEU A 318 18.26 -39.50 -0.18
N LYS A 319 19.02 -38.86 0.74
CA LYS A 319 20.25 -39.43 1.31
C LYS A 319 19.98 -40.56 2.33
N LYS A 320 18.83 -40.52 3.03
CA LYS A 320 18.42 -41.57 3.99
C LYS A 320 17.78 -42.81 3.34
N LEU A 321 17.31 -42.71 2.11
CA LEU A 321 16.86 -43.87 1.33
C LEU A 321 18.02 -44.69 0.74
N TRP A 322 19.25 -44.17 0.79
CA TRP A 322 20.42 -44.79 0.15
C TRP A 322 21.46 -45.37 1.12
N CYS A 323 21.32 -45.14 2.43
CA CYS A 323 22.12 -45.81 3.45
C CYS A 323 21.23 -46.74 4.27
N GLY A 324 21.30 -48.03 3.94
CA GLY A 324 20.66 -49.10 4.71
C GLY A 324 21.17 -49.15 6.15
N ASN A 325 20.28 -49.55 7.05
CA ASN A 325 20.48 -49.84 8.48
C ASN A 325 20.71 -48.65 9.41
N ALA A 326 19.65 -48.20 10.10
CA ALA A 326 19.70 -47.90 11.53
C ALA A 326 18.28 -47.73 12.12
N LYS A 327 18.08 -48.30 13.31
CA LYS A 327 16.82 -48.42 14.06
C LYS A 327 16.07 -47.10 14.26
N TRP A 328 14.74 -47.21 14.20
CA TRP A 328 13.76 -46.19 14.57
C TRP A 328 13.79 -45.91 16.08
N VAL A 329 14.19 -44.69 16.47
CA VAL A 329 13.91 -44.14 17.80
C VAL A 329 13.16 -42.83 17.61
N PHE A 330 11.88 -42.85 17.98
CA PHE A 330 10.93 -41.74 17.88
C PHE A 330 11.12 -40.82 19.10
N GLU A 331 11.87 -39.72 18.96
CA GLU A 331 12.14 -38.82 20.08
C GLU A 331 10.97 -37.84 20.34
N LYS A 332 10.31 -38.06 21.49
CA LYS A 332 9.26 -37.27 22.15
C LYS A 332 9.62 -35.80 22.48
N ARG A 333 10.60 -35.17 21.82
CA ARG A 333 11.13 -33.85 22.22
C ARG A 333 10.37 -32.64 21.68
N ILE A 334 9.53 -32.80 20.64
CA ILE A 334 8.76 -31.69 20.05
C ILE A 334 7.46 -31.39 20.81
N PHE A 335 6.97 -32.32 21.65
CA PHE A 335 5.68 -32.16 22.34
C PHE A 335 5.70 -31.34 23.64
N ARG A 336 6.88 -31.05 24.22
CA ARG A 336 6.97 -30.23 25.46
C ARG A 336 7.11 -28.72 25.20
N PHE A 337 7.45 -28.30 24.00
CA PHE A 337 7.47 -26.88 23.65
C PHE A 337 6.07 -26.34 23.33
N ALA A 338 5.15 -27.23 22.91
CA ALA A 338 3.76 -26.90 22.60
C ALA A 338 2.88 -26.68 23.85
N SER A 339 3.29 -27.14 25.03
CA SER A 339 2.51 -27.00 26.27
C SER A 339 2.91 -25.81 27.15
N SER A 340 3.91 -25.00 26.75
CA SER A 340 4.33 -23.81 27.52
C SER A 340 3.98 -22.48 26.86
N ILE A 341 3.30 -22.49 25.71
CA ILE A 341 2.72 -21.31 25.07
C ILE A 341 1.20 -21.45 25.10
N GLU A 342 0.62 -21.60 26.29
CA GLU A 342 -0.67 -21.00 26.53
C GLU A 342 -0.44 -19.48 26.52
N MET A 343 -0.57 -18.87 25.33
CA MET A 343 -0.90 -17.45 25.29
C MET A 343 -2.15 -17.32 26.17
N LYS A 344 -2.04 -16.56 27.27
CA LYS A 344 -3.22 -16.02 27.95
C LYS A 344 -3.94 -15.09 26.97
N SER A 345 -4.62 -15.66 25.98
CA SER A 345 -5.59 -14.96 25.14
C SER A 345 -6.84 -14.77 25.97
N GLY A 346 -6.76 -13.89 26.96
CA GLY A 346 -7.97 -13.23 27.43
C GLY A 346 -8.53 -12.50 26.22
N ASN A 347 -9.69 -12.93 25.73
CA ASN A 347 -10.45 -12.22 24.70
C ASN A 347 -10.85 -10.86 25.29
N LYS A 348 -9.94 -9.87 25.23
CA LYS A 348 -10.14 -8.55 25.80
C LYS A 348 -11.18 -7.85 24.92
N HIS A 349 -12.42 -7.83 25.39
CA HIS A 349 -13.50 -7.12 24.72
C HIS A 349 -13.27 -5.61 24.89
N PHE A 350 -13.05 -4.91 23.78
CA PHE A 350 -12.91 -3.46 23.80
C PHE A 350 -14.30 -2.81 23.73
N PRO A 351 -14.62 -1.86 24.61
CA PRO A 351 -15.87 -1.11 24.50
C PRO A 351 -15.91 -0.31 23.19
N VAL A 352 -17.12 0.00 22.74
CA VAL A 352 -17.32 0.87 21.58
C VAL A 352 -16.84 2.28 21.95
N VAL A 353 -15.87 2.80 21.19
CA VAL A 353 -15.30 4.14 21.36
C VAL A 353 -15.21 4.76 19.97
N TYR A 354 -15.80 5.95 19.84
CA TYR A 354 -15.82 6.71 18.61
C TYR A 354 -14.70 7.76 18.64
N VAL A 355 -13.84 7.78 17.63
CA VAL A 355 -12.78 8.78 17.53
C VAL A 355 -12.78 9.39 16.14
N SER A 356 -12.82 10.72 16.09
CA SER A 356 -12.79 11.49 14.85
C SER A 356 -11.97 12.78 15.02
N GLY A 357 -11.61 13.41 13.91
CA GLY A 357 -10.89 14.67 13.90
C GLY A 357 -11.26 15.56 12.73
N ILE A 358 -11.14 16.88 12.94
CA ILE A 358 -11.40 17.90 11.91
C ILE A 358 -10.31 18.97 11.92
N GLN A 359 -9.77 19.29 10.74
CA GLN A 359 -8.77 20.34 10.61
C GLN A 359 -9.39 21.73 10.84
N PRO A 360 -8.79 22.58 11.70
CA PRO A 360 -9.22 23.96 11.89
C PRO A 360 -8.90 24.77 10.62
N THR A 361 -9.90 24.88 9.76
CA THR A 361 -9.83 25.59 8.48
C THR A 361 -10.84 26.76 8.45
N GLY A 362 -11.14 27.32 9.62
CA GLY A 362 -12.20 28.32 9.82
C GLY A 362 -13.60 27.71 9.81
N VAL A 363 -14.61 28.54 9.50
CA VAL A 363 -16.04 28.14 9.55
C VAL A 363 -16.33 27.01 8.55
N PRO A 364 -16.98 25.90 8.95
CA PRO A 364 -17.33 24.81 8.04
C PRO A 364 -18.37 25.25 7.01
N HIS A 365 -18.30 24.65 5.82
CA HIS A 365 -19.30 24.83 4.77
C HIS A 365 -20.37 23.74 4.83
N LEU A 366 -21.47 23.90 4.09
CA LEU A 366 -22.56 22.92 4.03
C LEU A 366 -22.11 21.50 3.65
N GLY A 367 -21.12 21.39 2.75
CA GLY A 367 -20.49 20.10 2.44
C GLY A 367 -19.82 19.41 3.63
N ASN A 368 -19.32 20.14 4.64
CA ASN A 368 -18.81 19.57 5.88
C ASN A 368 -19.96 19.23 6.82
N TYR A 369 -20.93 20.14 6.93
CA TYR A 369 -22.08 20.01 7.81
C TYR A 369 -22.90 18.75 7.51
N PHE A 370 -23.45 18.63 6.29
CA PHE A 370 -24.20 17.45 5.84
C PHE A 370 -23.29 16.24 5.55
N GLY A 371 -22.01 16.50 5.31
CA GLY A 371 -21.04 15.46 4.95
C GLY A 371 -20.55 14.62 6.14
N PHE A 372 -20.46 15.18 7.34
CA PHE A 372 -20.00 14.44 8.52
C PHE A 372 -20.40 15.05 9.87
N ILE A 373 -20.58 16.38 10.00
CA ILE A 373 -20.89 16.99 11.31
C ILE A 373 -22.26 16.54 11.81
N GLN A 374 -23.28 16.53 10.95
CA GLN A 374 -24.60 16.02 11.30
C GLN A 374 -24.56 14.54 11.70
N HIS A 375 -23.69 13.75 11.06
CA HIS A 375 -23.50 12.35 11.43
C HIS A 375 -22.86 12.22 12.83
N TRP A 376 -21.89 13.06 13.18
CA TRP A 376 -21.33 13.09 14.54
C TRP A 376 -22.39 13.43 15.60
N ILE A 377 -23.28 14.37 15.32
CA ILE A 377 -24.40 14.71 16.21
C ILE A 377 -25.39 13.55 16.35
N SER A 378 -25.58 12.75 15.30
CA SER A 378 -26.35 11.51 15.40
C SER A 378 -25.62 10.45 16.24
N LEU A 379 -24.30 10.26 16.03
CA LEU A 379 -23.50 9.28 16.75
C LEU A 379 -23.35 9.58 18.25
N GLN A 380 -23.21 10.84 18.65
CA GLN A 380 -23.11 11.20 20.08
C GLN A 380 -24.38 10.83 20.86
N ASN A 381 -25.51 10.59 20.18
CA ASN A 381 -26.81 10.27 20.77
C ASN A 381 -27.26 8.83 20.50
N ASP A 382 -26.41 7.98 19.88
CA ASP A 382 -26.82 6.63 19.45
C ASP A 382 -26.87 5.59 20.59
N GLY A 383 -26.34 5.94 21.77
CA GLY A 383 -26.31 5.09 22.96
C GLY A 383 -25.42 3.84 22.85
N ARG A 384 -24.70 3.65 21.74
CA ARG A 384 -23.86 2.47 21.51
C ARG A 384 -22.43 2.68 21.99
N SER A 385 -21.94 3.92 21.90
CA SER A 385 -20.59 4.25 22.32
C SER A 385 -20.49 4.50 23.82
N LYS A 386 -19.42 3.99 24.44
CA LYS A 386 -19.03 4.36 25.80
C LYS A 386 -18.52 5.80 25.87
N GLN A 387 -17.81 6.26 24.84
CA GLN A 387 -17.25 7.60 24.78
C GLN A 387 -17.00 8.02 23.33
N MET A 388 -17.29 9.27 23.01
CA MET A 388 -16.88 9.90 21.76
C MET A 388 -15.77 10.93 22.01
N TYR A 389 -14.72 10.88 21.19
CA TYR A 389 -13.62 11.83 21.15
C TYR A 389 -13.63 12.54 19.80
N LEU A 390 -13.65 13.87 19.83
CA LEU A 390 -13.58 14.70 18.64
C LEU A 390 -12.44 15.71 18.79
N SER A 391 -11.45 15.60 17.91
CA SER A 391 -10.27 16.44 17.95
C SER A 391 -10.33 17.58 16.92
N ILE A 392 -10.00 18.79 17.34
CA ILE A 392 -9.61 19.88 16.43
C ILE A 392 -8.15 19.66 16.05
N ALA A 393 -7.95 19.13 14.85
CA ALA A 393 -6.71 18.53 14.34
C ALA A 393 -5.73 19.58 13.78
N ASP A 394 -5.19 20.44 14.65
CA ASP A 394 -4.29 21.52 14.28
C ASP A 394 -2.89 21.06 13.81
N TYR A 395 -2.34 19.94 14.31
CA TYR A 395 -1.11 19.36 13.73
C TYR A 395 -1.31 18.89 12.29
N HIS A 396 -2.48 18.35 11.94
CA HIS A 396 -2.78 17.95 10.57
C HIS A 396 -2.86 19.16 9.62
N SER A 397 -3.27 20.32 10.11
CA SER A 397 -3.36 21.55 9.31
C SER A 397 -1.99 22.06 8.83
N ILE A 398 -0.90 21.75 9.54
CA ILE A 398 0.46 22.19 9.18
C ILE A 398 1.25 21.15 8.35
N SER A 399 0.61 20.04 7.95
CA SER A 399 1.26 18.95 7.20
C SER A 399 1.79 19.34 5.82
N MET A 400 1.27 20.43 5.23
CA MET A 400 1.67 20.95 3.91
C MET A 400 2.36 22.33 4.00
N GLY A 401 2.68 22.81 5.20
CA GLY A 401 3.27 24.12 5.43
C GLY A 401 2.64 24.85 6.62
N PHE A 402 3.34 25.84 7.14
CA PHE A 402 2.83 26.64 8.26
C PHE A 402 1.71 27.59 7.81
N ILE A 403 0.74 27.77 8.69
CA ILE A 403 -0.33 28.76 8.58
C ILE A 403 0.04 29.95 9.47
N ASP A 404 -0.38 31.16 9.10
CA ASP A 404 -0.18 32.33 9.95
C ASP A 404 -0.70 32.08 11.38
N PRO A 405 0.08 32.41 12.43
CA PRO A 405 -0.32 32.12 13.81
C PRO A 405 -1.63 32.78 14.25
N LEU A 406 -1.94 33.98 13.76
CA LEU A 406 -3.21 34.66 14.08
C LEU A 406 -4.37 33.96 13.37
N GLU A 407 -4.16 33.59 12.11
CA GLU A 407 -5.14 32.80 11.34
C GLU A 407 -5.42 31.44 11.99
N MET A 408 -4.38 30.69 12.39
CA MET A 408 -4.52 29.40 13.06
C MET A 408 -5.35 29.51 14.35
N ARG A 409 -5.02 30.48 15.22
CA ARG A 409 -5.78 30.72 16.47
C ARG A 409 -7.23 31.05 16.17
N SER A 410 -7.48 31.91 15.19
CA SER A 410 -8.84 32.25 14.74
C SER A 410 -9.58 31.02 14.21
N ASN A 411 -8.92 30.18 13.42
CA ASN A 411 -9.51 29.00 12.80
C ASN A 411 -9.85 27.91 13.83
N ILE A 412 -9.02 27.72 14.86
CA ILE A 412 -9.31 26.81 15.97
C ILE A 412 -10.55 27.28 16.73
N LEU A 413 -10.61 28.56 17.12
CA LEU A 413 -11.75 29.13 17.83
C LEU A 413 -13.03 29.02 17.01
N LYS A 414 -13.01 29.48 15.74
CA LYS A 414 -14.16 29.42 14.83
C LYS A 414 -14.63 27.98 14.62
N MET A 415 -13.71 27.02 14.51
CA MET A 415 -14.08 25.61 14.36
C MET A 415 -14.78 25.08 15.61
N ALA A 416 -14.24 25.35 16.81
CA ALA A 416 -14.86 24.94 18.08
C ALA A 416 -16.28 25.52 18.23
N VAL A 417 -16.41 26.84 18.02
CA VAL A 417 -17.71 27.54 18.05
C VAL A 417 -18.69 26.93 17.04
N SER A 418 -18.22 26.64 15.82
CA SER A 418 -19.04 26.04 14.77
C SER A 418 -19.58 24.66 15.16
N LEU A 419 -18.73 23.79 15.72
CA LEU A 419 -19.15 22.44 16.13
C LEU A 419 -20.21 22.50 17.24
N LEU A 420 -20.01 23.36 18.24
CA LEU A 420 -20.98 23.59 19.32
C LEU A 420 -22.29 24.17 18.79
N ALA A 421 -22.22 25.16 17.90
CA ALA A 421 -23.40 25.76 17.26
C ALA A 421 -24.20 24.74 16.43
N CYS A 422 -23.51 23.81 15.76
CA CYS A 422 -24.15 22.70 15.03
C CYS A 422 -24.88 21.70 15.94
N GLY A 423 -24.62 21.70 17.25
CA GLY A 423 -25.26 20.80 18.22
C GLY A 423 -24.36 19.72 18.80
N LEU A 424 -23.04 19.85 18.64
CA LEU A 424 -22.10 19.03 19.38
C LEU A 424 -22.23 19.33 20.89
N ASP A 425 -22.42 18.29 21.68
CA ASP A 425 -22.61 18.38 23.12
C ASP A 425 -21.31 18.02 23.86
N PRO A 426 -20.66 18.98 24.56
CA PRO A 426 -19.38 18.74 25.23
C PRO A 426 -19.49 17.81 26.46
N ASP A 427 -20.70 17.57 26.98
CA ASP A 427 -20.90 16.63 28.07
C ASP A 427 -20.92 15.18 27.57
N LYS A 428 -21.34 14.97 26.32
CA LYS A 428 -21.38 13.65 25.67
C LYS A 428 -20.12 13.36 24.86
N THR A 429 -19.53 14.39 24.26
CA THR A 429 -18.35 14.28 23.40
C THR A 429 -17.17 15.01 24.02
N VAL A 430 -16.03 14.32 24.16
CA VAL A 430 -14.77 14.95 24.53
C VAL A 430 -14.26 15.72 23.32
N LEU A 431 -14.60 17.02 23.26
CA LEU A 431 -14.09 17.97 22.27
C LEU A 431 -12.79 18.60 22.76
N PHE A 432 -11.70 18.45 22.01
CA PHE A 432 -10.39 18.96 22.45
C PHE A 432 -9.51 19.43 21.28
N GLN A 433 -8.46 20.18 21.59
CA GLN A 433 -7.44 20.60 20.62
C GLN A 433 -6.31 19.55 20.54
N GLN A 434 -5.98 19.06 19.34
CA GLN A 434 -5.00 17.99 19.14
C GLN A 434 -3.64 18.31 19.74
N SER A 435 -3.05 19.47 19.42
CA SER A 435 -1.71 19.86 19.86
C SER A 435 -1.55 20.06 21.36
N ARG A 436 -2.66 20.12 22.12
CA ARG A 436 -2.62 20.21 23.58
C ARG A 436 -2.35 18.87 24.25
N VAL A 437 -2.50 17.75 23.55
CA VAL A 437 -2.23 16.41 24.06
C VAL A 437 -0.95 15.89 23.41
N ALA A 438 0.18 16.06 24.10
CA ALA A 438 1.51 15.74 23.57
C ALA A 438 1.68 14.27 23.13
N ASP A 439 0.91 13.38 23.75
CA ASP A 439 0.99 11.94 23.50
C ASP A 439 0.55 11.51 22.09
N HIS A 440 -0.13 12.37 21.34
CA HIS A 440 -0.35 12.17 19.90
C HIS A 440 0.96 12.06 19.13
N ALA A 441 1.88 13.00 19.38
CA ALA A 441 3.19 13.00 18.73
C ALA A 441 4.07 11.87 19.26
N ASN A 442 4.02 11.57 20.56
CA ASN A 442 4.77 10.46 21.16
C ASN A 442 4.35 9.11 20.57
N LEU A 443 3.04 8.86 20.46
CA LEU A 443 2.54 7.63 19.88
C LEU A 443 2.82 7.55 18.38
N MET A 444 2.69 8.67 17.65
CA MET A 444 3.09 8.72 16.23
C MET A 444 4.54 8.27 16.05
N TYR A 445 5.47 8.75 16.89
CA TYR A 445 6.88 8.37 16.82
C TYR A 445 7.07 6.85 17.01
N ILE A 446 6.43 6.27 18.04
CA ILE A 446 6.46 4.82 18.28
C ILE A 446 5.90 4.04 17.09
N LEU A 447 4.71 4.41 16.59
CA LEU A 447 4.08 3.76 15.44
C LEU A 447 4.90 3.94 14.15
N GLY A 448 5.67 5.02 14.04
CA GLY A 448 6.61 5.30 12.94
C GLY A 448 7.60 4.16 12.71
N SER A 449 8.07 3.52 13.79
CA SER A 449 8.98 2.36 13.74
C SER A 449 8.39 1.13 13.04
N LEU A 450 7.06 1.07 12.84
CA LEU A 450 6.35 -0.05 12.24
C LEU A 450 6.05 0.14 10.75
N GLN A 451 6.52 1.25 10.16
CA GLN A 451 6.31 1.60 8.75
C GLN A 451 7.63 1.87 8.03
N THR A 452 7.57 1.83 6.70
CA THR A 452 8.72 2.15 5.85
C THR A 452 8.39 3.31 4.93
N VAL A 453 9.42 4.10 4.61
CA VAL A 453 9.32 5.21 3.64
C VAL A 453 8.65 4.74 2.34
N ALA A 454 9.07 3.59 1.81
CA ALA A 454 8.52 3.03 0.58
C ALA A 454 7.01 2.73 0.64
N ARG A 455 6.45 2.34 1.80
CA ARG A 455 5.00 2.12 1.96
C ARG A 455 4.26 3.45 1.96
N LEU A 456 4.76 4.45 2.68
CA LEU A 456 4.14 5.78 2.78
C LEU A 456 4.18 6.52 1.43
N THR A 457 5.32 6.47 0.71
CA THR A 457 5.49 7.11 -0.61
C THR A 457 4.55 6.54 -1.69
N ARG A 458 4.10 5.29 -1.53
CA ARG A 458 3.19 4.65 -2.50
C ARG A 458 1.73 5.05 -2.31
N MET A 459 1.38 5.69 -1.19
CA MET A 459 0.00 6.07 -0.90
C MET A 459 -0.51 7.10 -1.94
N PRO A 460 -1.65 6.85 -2.61
CA PRO A 460 -2.26 7.80 -3.54
C PRO A 460 -2.41 9.21 -2.97
N GLN A 461 -2.94 9.38 -1.74
CA GLN A 461 -3.09 10.73 -1.17
C GLN A 461 -1.74 11.45 -0.96
N TYR A 462 -0.67 10.70 -0.67
CA TYR A 462 0.67 11.29 -0.60
C TYR A 462 1.11 11.77 -1.98
N LYS A 463 0.97 10.95 -3.03
CA LYS A 463 1.33 11.32 -4.40
C LYS A 463 0.57 12.54 -4.90
N ASP A 464 -0.74 12.59 -4.66
CA ASP A 464 -1.61 13.68 -5.10
C ASP A 464 -1.23 15.01 -4.43
N LYS A 465 -0.97 15.00 -3.12
CA LYS A 465 -0.56 16.20 -2.38
C LYS A 465 0.90 16.59 -2.65
N ALA A 466 1.78 15.61 -2.83
CA ALA A 466 3.18 15.84 -3.19
C ALA A 466 3.31 16.52 -4.55
N ALA A 467 2.42 16.21 -5.51
CA ALA A 467 2.40 16.83 -6.83
C ALA A 467 2.13 18.35 -6.82
N VAL A 468 1.62 18.90 -5.71
CA VAL A 468 1.46 20.35 -5.52
C VAL A 468 2.81 21.06 -5.40
N PHE A 469 3.84 20.37 -4.90
CA PHE A 469 5.19 20.90 -4.67
C PHE A 469 6.06 20.70 -5.92
N LYS A 470 6.04 21.69 -6.82
CA LYS A 470 6.70 21.64 -8.14
C LYS A 470 8.21 21.38 -8.11
N ASN A 471 8.90 21.79 -7.04
CA ASN A 471 10.35 21.70 -6.91
C ASN A 471 10.82 20.43 -6.18
N GLY A 472 9.88 19.57 -5.72
CA GLY A 472 10.21 18.40 -4.90
C GLY A 472 10.45 18.70 -3.42
N ASP A 473 10.37 19.96 -2.99
CA ASP A 473 10.46 20.40 -1.58
C ASP A 473 9.20 20.01 -0.78
N ILE A 474 9.00 18.71 -0.63
CA ILE A 474 7.82 18.14 0.02
C ILE A 474 8.08 18.08 1.53
N PRO A 475 7.21 18.68 2.38
CA PRO A 475 7.35 18.59 3.82
C PRO A 475 7.32 17.14 4.34
N VAL A 476 8.22 16.79 5.25
CA VAL A 476 8.27 15.44 5.87
C VAL A 476 6.94 15.07 6.53
N ASN A 477 6.28 16.05 7.15
CA ASN A 477 4.99 15.84 7.80
C ASN A 477 3.88 15.41 6.83
N LEU A 478 4.00 15.72 5.53
CA LEU A 478 3.07 15.21 4.52
C LEU A 478 3.18 13.69 4.35
N GLN A 479 4.35 13.11 4.65
CA GLN A 479 4.54 11.67 4.63
C GLN A 479 4.11 11.02 5.96
N LEU A 480 4.30 11.72 7.08
CA LEU A 480 4.05 11.19 8.43
C LEU A 480 2.59 11.35 8.91
N TYR A 481 1.81 12.28 8.35
CA TYR A 481 0.44 12.53 8.83
C TYR A 481 -0.47 11.29 8.87
N PRO A 482 -0.36 10.27 7.99
CA PRO A 482 -1.19 9.08 8.10
C PRO A 482 -0.87 8.24 9.35
N ILE A 483 0.38 8.31 9.84
CA ILE A 483 0.81 7.68 11.09
C ILE A 483 0.30 8.49 12.28
N LEU A 484 0.35 9.83 12.19
CA LEU A 484 -0.26 10.71 13.19
C LEU A 484 -1.76 10.45 13.30
N GLN A 485 -2.46 10.27 12.19
CA GLN A 485 -3.88 9.93 12.17
C GLN A 485 -4.16 8.59 12.86
N ALA A 486 -3.26 7.60 12.72
CA ALA A 486 -3.38 6.35 13.45
C ALA A 486 -3.14 6.53 14.96
N ALA A 487 -2.16 7.34 15.34
CA ALA A 487 -1.93 7.70 16.74
C ALA A 487 -3.16 8.39 17.34
N ASP A 488 -3.77 9.33 16.62
CA ASP A 488 -4.96 10.07 17.06
C ASP A 488 -6.12 9.16 17.46
N VAL A 489 -6.29 8.02 16.79
CA VAL A 489 -7.36 7.05 17.08
C VAL A 489 -6.93 6.03 18.14
N LEU A 490 -5.74 5.46 18.00
CA LEU A 490 -5.30 4.36 18.85
C LEU A 490 -5.02 4.81 20.29
N LEU A 491 -4.62 6.07 20.48
CA LEU A 491 -4.36 6.66 21.79
C LEU A 491 -5.58 6.61 22.73
N TYR A 492 -6.79 6.69 22.18
CA TYR A 492 -8.04 6.59 22.95
C TYR A 492 -8.68 5.20 22.87
N LYS A 493 -7.94 4.19 22.39
CA LYS A 493 -8.48 2.85 22.09
C LYS A 493 -9.73 2.93 21.20
N GLY A 494 -9.70 3.80 20.18
CA GLY A 494 -10.82 3.97 19.25
C GLY A 494 -11.13 2.67 18.51
N THR A 495 -12.34 2.14 18.69
CA THR A 495 -12.80 0.94 17.99
C THR A 495 -13.53 1.28 16.71
N HIS A 496 -14.17 2.46 16.63
CA HIS A 496 -14.88 2.90 15.44
C HIS A 496 -14.50 4.32 15.03
N VAL A 497 -14.32 4.53 13.73
CA VAL A 497 -13.83 5.77 13.14
C VAL A 497 -14.82 6.26 12.09
N PRO A 498 -15.58 7.34 12.36
CA PRO A 498 -16.55 7.89 11.42
C PRO A 498 -15.84 8.75 10.37
N VAL A 499 -15.53 8.13 9.23
CA VAL A 499 -14.83 8.76 8.11
C VAL A 499 -15.47 8.39 6.78
N GLY A 500 -15.41 9.33 5.83
CA GLY A 500 -15.86 9.12 4.45
C GLY A 500 -15.00 8.08 3.71
N ASP A 501 -15.53 7.56 2.60
CA ASP A 501 -14.85 6.53 1.81
C ASP A 501 -13.49 6.99 1.23
N ASP A 502 -13.31 8.31 1.10
CA ASP A 502 -12.06 8.96 0.67
C ASP A 502 -10.89 8.74 1.63
N GLN A 503 -11.18 8.36 2.89
CA GLN A 503 -10.18 8.08 3.94
C GLN A 503 -9.96 6.58 4.20
N SER A 504 -10.57 5.70 3.39
CA SER A 504 -10.48 4.24 3.55
C SER A 504 -9.03 3.72 3.60
N GLN A 505 -8.13 4.30 2.81
CA GLN A 505 -6.72 3.91 2.79
C GLN A 505 -5.97 4.25 4.08
N HIS A 506 -6.26 5.41 4.70
CA HIS A 506 -5.68 5.78 5.99
C HIS A 506 -6.18 4.85 7.10
N LEU A 507 -7.45 4.44 7.04
CA LEU A 507 -7.99 3.45 7.97
C LEU A 507 -7.30 2.09 7.81
N LEU A 508 -7.02 1.64 6.59
CA LEU A 508 -6.27 0.40 6.35
C LEU A 508 -4.86 0.47 6.96
N LEU A 509 -4.17 1.61 6.81
CA LEU A 509 -2.87 1.82 7.44
C LEU A 509 -2.96 1.79 8.98
N MET A 510 -3.96 2.46 9.55
CA MET A 510 -4.22 2.48 10.99
C MET A 510 -4.47 1.08 11.55
N ARG A 511 -5.24 0.25 10.82
CA ARG A 511 -5.47 -1.16 11.17
C ARG A 511 -4.19 -1.99 11.11
N ASP A 512 -3.39 -1.83 10.05
CA ASP A 512 -2.08 -2.49 9.90
C ASP A 512 -1.13 -2.12 11.05
N LEU A 513 -1.10 -0.84 11.44
CA LEU A 513 -0.34 -0.35 12.59
C LEU A 513 -0.78 -0.97 13.91
N ALA A 514 -2.09 -1.02 14.18
CA ALA A 514 -2.64 -1.62 15.39
C ALA A 514 -2.26 -3.11 15.50
N VAL A 515 -2.44 -3.87 14.41
CA VAL A 515 -2.11 -5.30 14.34
C VAL A 515 -0.62 -5.54 14.53
N LYS A 516 0.24 -4.75 13.87
CA LYS A 516 1.70 -4.86 14.01
C LYS A 516 2.15 -4.53 15.43
N CYS A 517 1.61 -3.46 16.02
CA CYS A 517 1.95 -3.08 17.39
C CYS A 517 1.57 -4.20 18.36
N ASN A 518 0.35 -4.73 18.28
CA ASN A 518 -0.07 -5.89 19.10
C ASN A 518 0.81 -7.12 18.89
N ALA A 519 1.28 -7.35 17.66
CA ALA A 519 2.18 -8.45 17.35
C ALA A 519 3.56 -8.27 17.98
N VAL A 520 4.12 -7.05 17.99
CA VAL A 520 5.40 -6.70 18.64
C VAL A 520 5.29 -6.83 20.16
N LEU A 521 4.19 -6.36 20.74
CA LEU A 521 3.97 -6.42 22.19
C LEU A 521 3.60 -7.82 22.68
N HIS A 522 3.34 -8.77 21.78
CA HIS A 522 2.76 -10.09 22.10
C HIS A 522 1.48 -10.00 22.96
N TYR A 523 0.77 -8.88 22.88
CA TYR A 523 -0.38 -8.55 23.71
C TYR A 523 -1.44 -7.82 22.87
N ASN A 524 -2.72 -8.14 23.06
CA ASN A 524 -3.81 -7.45 22.37
C ASN A 524 -4.06 -6.08 23.02
N PHE A 525 -3.15 -5.14 22.76
CA PHE A 525 -3.11 -3.85 23.42
C PHE A 525 -4.07 -2.84 22.79
N PHE A 526 -4.01 -2.69 21.47
CA PHE A 526 -4.85 -1.78 20.69
C PHE A 526 -6.01 -2.52 20.04
N PRO A 527 -7.23 -1.95 20.04
CA PRO A 527 -8.28 -2.45 19.17
C PRO A 527 -7.91 -2.23 17.70
N VAL A 528 -8.47 -3.06 16.81
CA VAL A 528 -8.34 -2.89 15.37
C VAL A 528 -9.54 -2.06 14.88
N PRO A 529 -9.37 -0.76 14.54
CA PRO A 529 -10.51 0.13 14.33
C PRO A 529 -11.32 -0.23 13.09
N ILE A 530 -12.64 -0.04 13.14
CA ILE A 530 -13.55 -0.24 12.01
C ILE A 530 -14.10 1.09 11.49
N GLN A 531 -14.43 1.13 10.20
CA GLN A 531 -15.03 2.32 9.58
C GLN A 531 -16.50 2.41 9.99
N ILE A 532 -16.94 3.61 10.37
CA ILE A 532 -18.35 3.98 10.29
C ILE A 532 -18.49 4.85 9.05
N SER A 533 -18.98 4.25 7.96
CA SER A 533 -19.34 5.03 6.77
C SER A 533 -20.77 5.50 6.92
N ALA A 534 -20.95 6.81 6.84
CA ALA A 534 -22.27 7.39 6.73
C ALA A 534 -22.65 7.48 5.24
N LYS A 535 -23.92 7.22 4.92
CA LYS A 535 -24.49 7.60 3.61
C LYS A 535 -24.63 9.12 3.56
N CYS A 536 -23.50 9.82 3.54
CA CYS A 536 -23.46 11.27 3.51
C CYS A 536 -23.47 11.76 2.07
N ALA A 537 -24.23 12.82 1.82
CA ALA A 537 -24.30 13.43 0.50
C ALA A 537 -22.95 14.03 0.12
N ARG A 538 -22.40 13.61 -1.02
CA ARG A 538 -21.17 14.19 -1.59
C ARG A 538 -21.51 15.50 -2.30
N LEU A 539 -21.63 16.56 -1.53
CA LEU A 539 -21.94 17.90 -2.03
C LEU A 539 -20.79 18.48 -2.86
N LYS A 540 -21.14 18.94 -4.06
CA LYS A 540 -20.22 19.52 -5.04
C LYS A 540 -20.15 21.04 -4.91
N SER A 541 -19.10 21.63 -5.48
CA SER A 541 -18.96 23.08 -5.55
C SER A 541 -20.11 23.70 -6.34
N LEU A 542 -20.63 24.83 -5.83
CA LEU A 542 -21.69 25.60 -6.52
C LEU A 542 -21.24 26.16 -7.86
N GLN A 543 -19.93 26.27 -8.09
CA GLN A 543 -19.37 26.81 -9.34
C GLN A 543 -18.79 25.71 -10.24
N ASN A 544 -18.58 24.50 -9.71
CA ASN A 544 -18.01 23.40 -10.49
C ASN A 544 -18.56 22.05 -10.01
N SER A 545 -19.42 21.45 -10.83
CA SER A 545 -20.12 20.19 -10.57
C SER A 545 -19.25 18.92 -10.73
N THR A 546 -17.95 19.06 -11.01
CA THR A 546 -16.98 17.96 -11.02
C THR A 546 -16.13 17.91 -9.75
N LYS A 547 -16.06 19.02 -9.00
CA LYS A 547 -15.24 19.14 -7.80
C LYS A 547 -16.10 19.12 -6.54
N LYS A 548 -15.60 18.46 -5.48
CA LYS A 548 -16.20 18.53 -4.14
C LYS A 548 -16.16 19.98 -3.63
N MET A 549 -17.16 20.37 -2.84
CA MET A 549 -17.10 21.64 -2.12
C MET A 549 -15.85 21.67 -1.23
N SER A 550 -15.03 22.71 -1.36
CA SER A 550 -13.76 22.84 -0.65
C SER A 550 -13.52 24.29 -0.24
N LYS A 551 -12.80 24.47 0.87
CA LYS A 551 -12.34 25.78 1.32
C LYS A 551 -11.10 26.27 0.56
N SER A 552 -10.18 25.36 0.24
CA SER A 552 -8.89 25.68 -0.39
C SER A 552 -8.94 25.77 -1.92
N LEU A 553 -10.01 25.26 -2.55
CA LEU A 553 -10.13 25.20 -4.00
C LEU A 553 -11.37 25.98 -4.47
N GLY A 554 -11.14 27.15 -5.07
CA GLY A 554 -12.16 27.97 -5.74
C GLY A 554 -12.53 29.27 -5.00
N ASN A 555 -13.24 30.15 -5.70
CA ASN A 555 -13.71 31.43 -5.15
C ASN A 555 -14.73 31.21 -4.03
N ASP A 556 -14.92 32.20 -3.16
CA ASP A 556 -15.86 32.09 -2.02
C ASP A 556 -17.30 31.72 -2.42
N ARG A 557 -17.71 32.12 -3.63
CA ARG A 557 -19.00 31.78 -4.25
C ARG A 557 -19.20 30.28 -4.54
N SER A 558 -18.17 29.45 -4.39
CA SER A 558 -18.23 28.00 -4.61
C SER A 558 -18.85 27.21 -3.46
N ARG A 559 -19.06 27.85 -2.31
CA ARG A 559 -19.45 27.19 -1.05
C ARG A 559 -20.34 28.11 -0.22
N ILE A 560 -21.23 27.51 0.56
CA ILE A 560 -22.05 28.20 1.57
C ILE A 560 -21.51 27.82 2.94
N LEU A 561 -21.15 28.82 3.74
CA LEU A 561 -20.71 28.66 5.13
C LEU A 561 -21.91 28.59 6.07
N ILE A 562 -21.77 27.91 7.20
CA ILE A 562 -22.84 27.90 8.22
C ILE A 562 -23.06 29.27 8.87
N SER A 563 -22.12 30.21 8.69
CA SER A 563 -22.21 31.59 9.20
C SER A 563 -22.62 32.58 8.12
N ASP A 564 -22.89 32.16 6.88
CA ASP A 564 -23.29 33.09 5.81
C ASP A 564 -24.67 33.69 6.14
N THR A 565 -24.84 35.00 5.93
CA THR A 565 -26.13 35.68 6.10
C THR A 565 -27.12 35.30 5.00
N LYS A 566 -28.41 35.54 5.21
CA LYS A 566 -29.46 35.31 4.20
C LYS A 566 -29.10 35.94 2.85
N GLN A 567 -28.61 37.18 2.85
CA GLN A 567 -28.21 37.88 1.64
C GLN A 567 -27.07 37.15 0.90
N ILE A 568 -26.03 36.72 1.61
CA ILE A 568 -24.89 36.01 1.03
C ILE A 568 -25.33 34.66 0.46
N ILE A 569 -26.19 33.92 1.18
CA ILE A 569 -26.75 32.64 0.72
C ILE A 569 -27.53 32.86 -0.59
N THR A 570 -28.42 33.84 -0.64
CA THR A 570 -29.20 34.17 -1.83
C THR A 570 -28.30 34.52 -3.02
N GLU A 571 -27.27 35.35 -2.82
CA GLU A 571 -26.33 35.71 -3.87
C GLU A 571 -25.52 34.50 -4.40
N LYS A 572 -25.08 33.61 -3.49
CA LYS A 572 -24.33 32.40 -3.84
C LYS A 572 -25.21 31.39 -4.59
N CYS A 573 -26.44 31.17 -4.14
CA CYS A 573 -27.40 30.32 -4.83
C CYS A 573 -27.80 30.87 -6.20
N ALA A 574 -28.06 32.17 -6.32
CA ALA A 574 -28.38 32.81 -7.59
C ALA A 574 -27.25 32.63 -8.62
N LYS A 575 -26.00 32.73 -8.18
CA LYS A 575 -24.80 32.56 -9.02
C LYS A 575 -24.35 31.11 -9.18
N ALA A 576 -25.04 30.13 -8.59
CA ALA A 576 -24.67 28.73 -8.72
C ALA A 576 -24.77 28.27 -10.18
N LEU A 577 -23.87 27.38 -10.59
CA LEU A 577 -23.82 26.80 -11.92
C LEU A 577 -25.14 26.04 -12.18
N SER A 578 -25.73 26.29 -13.34
CA SER A 578 -26.87 25.56 -13.90
C SER A 578 -26.64 25.30 -15.38
N ASP A 579 -27.44 24.43 -15.97
CA ASP A 579 -27.50 24.23 -17.42
C ASP A 579 -28.52 25.19 -18.07
N SER A 580 -28.68 25.06 -19.38
CA SER A 580 -29.59 25.86 -20.21
C SER A 580 -31.04 25.37 -20.19
N GLN A 581 -31.35 24.27 -19.51
CA GLN A 581 -32.70 23.74 -19.42
C GLN A 581 -33.43 24.35 -18.22
N SER A 582 -34.65 24.83 -18.44
CA SER A 582 -35.42 25.52 -17.38
C SER A 582 -36.08 24.57 -16.38
N ASN A 583 -36.37 23.33 -16.78
CA ASN A 583 -37.03 22.36 -15.92
C ASN A 583 -36.07 21.78 -14.86
N ILE A 584 -36.60 21.48 -13.67
CA ILE A 584 -35.85 20.88 -12.57
C ILE A 584 -35.98 19.36 -12.63
N THR A 585 -34.86 18.67 -12.81
CA THR A 585 -34.80 17.20 -12.86
C THR A 585 -33.58 16.70 -12.10
N TYR A 586 -33.63 15.45 -11.63
CA TYR A 586 -32.50 14.81 -10.94
C TYR A 586 -31.82 13.80 -11.86
N GLU A 587 -30.79 14.26 -12.57
CA GLU A 587 -29.93 13.43 -13.42
C GLU A 587 -28.45 13.63 -13.05
N PRO A 588 -27.91 12.91 -12.05
CA PRO A 588 -26.56 13.17 -11.51
C PRO A 588 -25.42 13.07 -12.53
N VAL A 589 -25.61 12.31 -13.60
CA VAL A 589 -24.64 12.12 -14.69
C VAL A 589 -24.80 13.19 -15.77
N LYS A 590 -26.02 13.44 -16.26
CA LYS A 590 -26.27 14.37 -17.37
C LYS A 590 -26.37 15.83 -16.91
N ARG A 591 -27.01 16.07 -15.77
CA ARG A 591 -27.25 17.39 -15.16
C ARG A 591 -26.66 17.45 -13.74
N PRO A 592 -25.32 17.29 -13.60
CA PRO A 592 -24.67 17.18 -12.29
C PRO A 592 -24.78 18.45 -11.45
N ALA A 593 -24.96 19.63 -12.07
CA ALA A 593 -25.09 20.91 -11.37
C ALA A 593 -26.48 21.06 -10.73
N ILE A 594 -27.55 20.86 -11.50
CA ILE A 594 -28.94 20.88 -10.99
C ILE A 594 -29.15 19.78 -9.95
N SER A 595 -28.67 18.57 -10.21
CA SER A 595 -28.78 17.45 -9.26
C SER A 595 -28.09 17.76 -7.91
N ASN A 596 -26.99 18.52 -7.92
CA ASN A 596 -26.33 18.97 -6.69
C ASN A 596 -27.20 19.97 -5.90
N LEU A 597 -27.89 20.88 -6.60
CA LEU A 597 -28.81 21.83 -5.98
C LEU A 597 -30.08 21.15 -5.43
N VAL A 598 -30.64 20.18 -6.16
CA VAL A 598 -31.75 19.33 -5.68
C VAL A 598 -31.34 18.53 -4.45
N THR A 599 -30.10 18.00 -4.43
CA THR A 599 -29.55 17.32 -3.25
C THR A 599 -29.44 18.27 -2.05
N LEU A 600 -28.98 19.51 -2.26
CA LEU A 600 -28.94 20.53 -1.21
C LEU A 600 -30.33 20.87 -0.68
N TYR A 601 -31.32 20.99 -1.57
CA TYR A 601 -32.71 21.23 -1.19
C TYR A 601 -33.22 20.12 -0.28
N SER A 602 -33.10 18.86 -0.74
CA SER A 602 -33.49 17.67 0.00
C SER A 602 -32.85 17.61 1.38
N LEU A 603 -31.57 17.94 1.50
CA LEU A 603 -30.86 17.96 2.78
C LEU A 603 -31.31 19.09 3.71
N ALA A 604 -31.61 20.26 3.17
CA ALA A 604 -32.07 21.42 3.95
C ALA A 604 -33.52 21.26 4.44
N THR A 605 -34.36 20.53 3.70
CA THR A 605 -35.78 20.34 4.07
C THR A 605 -36.08 18.99 4.70
N GLY A 606 -35.21 17.99 4.52
CA GLY A 606 -35.46 16.60 4.90
C GLY A 606 -36.39 15.83 3.95
N LEU A 607 -36.80 16.42 2.83
CA LEU A 607 -37.64 15.78 1.82
C LEU A 607 -36.85 14.79 0.96
N SER A 608 -37.52 13.77 0.42
CA SER A 608 -36.92 12.89 -0.59
C SER A 608 -36.69 13.65 -1.90
N ILE A 609 -35.79 13.14 -2.74
CA ILE A 609 -35.45 13.78 -4.02
C ILE A 609 -36.70 13.86 -4.91
N GLU A 610 -37.53 12.81 -4.90
CA GLU A 610 -38.79 12.75 -5.65
C GLU A 610 -39.74 13.87 -5.22
N ASN A 611 -39.95 14.03 -3.91
CA ASN A 611 -40.81 15.08 -3.37
C ASN A 611 -40.29 16.49 -3.70
N VAL A 612 -38.97 16.69 -3.74
CA VAL A 612 -38.38 17.97 -4.16
C VAL A 612 -38.67 18.25 -5.62
N ILE A 613 -38.56 17.26 -6.50
CA ILE A 613 -38.87 17.41 -7.93
C ILE A 613 -40.36 17.75 -8.10
N ASP A 614 -41.25 17.07 -7.38
CA ASP A 614 -42.69 17.31 -7.44
C ASP A 614 -43.06 18.71 -6.93
N GLU A 615 -42.48 19.15 -5.80
CA GLU A 615 -42.69 20.51 -5.24
C GLU A 615 -42.20 21.60 -6.20
N CYS A 616 -41.11 21.33 -6.93
CA CYS A 616 -40.49 22.28 -7.84
C CYS A 616 -40.86 22.06 -9.32
N ALA A 617 -41.87 21.24 -9.63
CA ALA A 617 -42.21 20.85 -11.00
C ALA A 617 -42.61 22.04 -11.88
N SER A 618 -43.23 23.07 -11.28
CA SER A 618 -43.65 24.30 -11.95
C SER A 618 -42.57 25.38 -12.00
N PHE A 619 -41.45 25.21 -11.29
CA PHE A 619 -40.44 26.25 -11.15
C PHE A 619 -39.48 26.28 -12.32
N ASP A 620 -39.09 27.49 -12.73
CA ASP A 620 -37.89 27.66 -13.55
C ASP A 620 -36.60 27.59 -12.71
N THR A 621 -35.45 27.52 -13.38
CA THR A 621 -34.13 27.45 -12.70
C THR A 621 -33.85 28.64 -11.79
N LYS A 622 -34.40 29.82 -12.05
CA LYS A 622 -34.17 31.03 -11.25
C LYS A 622 -35.05 30.99 -9.99
N GLU A 623 -36.33 30.68 -10.13
CA GLU A 623 -37.28 30.48 -9.04
C GLU A 623 -36.81 29.38 -8.09
N PHE A 624 -36.35 28.26 -8.66
CA PHE A 624 -35.77 27.16 -7.90
C PHE A 624 -34.55 27.59 -7.06
N LYS A 625 -33.62 28.37 -7.63
CA LYS A 625 -32.44 28.88 -6.90
C LYS A 625 -32.81 29.85 -5.78
N LEU A 626 -33.84 30.67 -5.98
CA LEU A 626 -34.36 31.58 -4.95
C LEU A 626 -35.01 30.79 -3.81
N CYS A 627 -35.91 29.85 -4.12
CA CYS A 627 -36.52 28.97 -3.13
C CYS A 627 -35.48 28.15 -2.37
N LEU A 628 -34.49 27.59 -3.07
CA LEU A 628 -33.37 26.87 -2.45
C LEU A 628 -32.62 27.74 -1.43
N ALA A 629 -32.37 29.02 -1.75
CA ALA A 629 -31.71 29.93 -0.82
C ALA A 629 -32.53 30.14 0.46
N GLU A 630 -33.86 30.25 0.34
CA GLU A 630 -34.76 30.37 1.48
C GLU A 630 -34.78 29.11 2.35
N LYS A 631 -34.85 27.92 1.74
CA LYS A 631 -34.81 26.65 2.49
C LYS A 631 -33.47 26.46 3.20
N ILE A 632 -32.36 26.80 2.54
CA ILE A 632 -31.03 26.75 3.14
C ILE A 632 -30.92 27.75 4.31
N ASP A 633 -31.38 28.99 4.14
CA ASP A 633 -31.34 29.99 5.21
C ASP A 633 -32.22 29.58 6.39
N ALA A 634 -33.43 29.06 6.15
CA ALA A 634 -34.30 28.55 7.21
C ALA A 634 -33.65 27.42 8.02
N HIS A 635 -32.91 26.53 7.37
CA HIS A 635 -32.17 25.45 8.05
C HIS A 635 -30.95 25.96 8.83
N ILE A 636 -30.20 26.91 8.28
CA ILE A 636 -28.95 27.41 8.87
C ILE A 636 -29.19 28.51 9.91
N ALA A 637 -30.25 29.32 9.80
CA ALA A 637 -30.54 30.44 10.70
C ALA A 637 -30.37 30.09 12.20
N PRO A 638 -30.97 29.01 12.75
CA PRO A 638 -30.78 28.67 14.16
C PRO A 638 -29.32 28.28 14.50
N LEU A 639 -28.57 27.74 13.54
CA LEU A 639 -27.15 27.42 13.71
C LEU A 639 -26.30 28.70 13.69
N ARG A 640 -26.61 29.63 12.79
CA ARG A 640 -25.95 30.94 12.66
C ARG A 640 -26.14 31.79 13.90
N GLU A 641 -27.36 31.88 14.42
CA GLU A 641 -27.66 32.62 15.67
C GLU A 641 -26.88 32.06 16.86
N LYS A 642 -26.83 30.72 17.01
CA LYS A 642 -26.01 30.07 18.04
C LYS A 642 -24.52 30.35 17.84
N TYR A 643 -24.03 30.28 16.60
CA TYR A 643 -22.64 30.58 16.26
C TYR A 643 -22.26 32.01 16.63
N GLU A 644 -23.08 33.00 16.26
CA GLU A 644 -22.84 34.42 16.55
C GLU A 644 -22.84 34.69 18.06
N ARG A 645 -23.79 34.12 18.80
CA ARG A 645 -23.83 34.21 20.26
C ARG A 645 -22.57 33.61 20.91
N LEU A 646 -22.22 32.38 20.55
CA LEU A 646 -21.06 31.69 21.12
C LEU A 646 -19.73 32.38 20.76
N LEU A 647 -19.66 33.06 19.62
CA LEU A 647 -18.48 33.83 19.21
C LEU A 647 -18.23 35.04 20.14
N GLN A 648 -19.26 35.56 20.79
CA GLN A 648 -19.17 36.63 21.78
C GLN A 648 -18.71 36.14 23.17
N GLU A 649 -18.62 34.82 23.37
CA GLU A 649 -18.25 34.17 24.63
C GLU A 649 -16.94 33.36 24.52
N PRO A 650 -15.81 33.96 24.08
CA PRO A 650 -14.57 33.20 23.83
C PRO A 650 -14.02 32.50 25.07
N GLN A 651 -14.29 33.03 26.26
CA GLN A 651 -13.87 32.46 27.54
C GLN A 651 -14.55 31.11 27.79
N LEU A 652 -15.86 31.01 27.53
CA LEU A 652 -16.62 29.77 27.64
C LEU A 652 -16.07 28.70 26.70
N ILE A 653 -15.77 29.07 25.45
CA ILE A 653 -15.21 28.14 24.45
C ILE A 653 -13.84 27.64 24.90
N HIS A 654 -13.03 28.52 25.49
CA HIS A 654 -11.74 28.14 26.04
C HIS A 654 -11.89 27.14 27.20
N GLU A 655 -12.83 27.37 28.12
CA GLU A 655 -13.12 26.47 29.23
C GLU A 655 -13.60 25.09 28.75
N ILE A 656 -14.51 25.05 27.77
CA ILE A 656 -14.98 23.80 27.15
C ILE A 656 -13.81 23.01 26.54
N LEU A 657 -12.95 23.67 25.76
CA LEU A 657 -11.79 23.02 25.16
C LEU A 657 -10.77 22.56 26.20
N MET A 658 -10.52 23.34 27.25
CA MET A 658 -9.62 22.98 28.34
C MET A 658 -10.14 21.76 29.12
N PHE A 659 -11.45 21.71 29.38
CA PHE A 659 -12.08 20.57 30.04
C PHE A 659 -11.98 19.30 29.19
N GLY A 660 -12.29 19.38 27.89
CA GLY A 660 -12.13 18.25 26.98
C GLY A 660 -10.67 17.81 26.81
N THR A 661 -9.73 18.77 26.75
CA THR A 661 -8.30 18.47 26.70
C THR A 661 -7.83 17.70 27.93
N ARG A 662 -8.25 18.08 29.15
CA ARG A 662 -7.88 17.34 30.37
C ARG A 662 -8.37 15.88 30.32
N LYS A 663 -9.64 15.67 29.97
CA LYS A 663 -10.20 14.31 29.80
C LYS A 663 -9.46 13.49 28.75
N ALA A 664 -9.11 14.11 27.62
CA ALA A 664 -8.36 13.46 26.56
C ALA A 664 -6.93 13.12 27.04
N GLU A 665 -6.26 14.06 27.70
CA GLU A 665 -4.90 13.88 28.22
C GLU A 665 -4.84 12.76 29.26
N GLU A 666 -5.78 12.68 30.20
CA GLU A 666 -5.86 11.60 31.18
C GLU A 666 -5.92 10.21 30.49
N LYS A 667 -6.78 10.05 29.49
CA LYS A 667 -6.90 8.79 28.74
C LYS A 667 -5.66 8.48 27.90
N ALA A 668 -5.06 9.50 27.31
CA ALA A 668 -3.86 9.38 26.50
C ALA A 668 -2.66 8.95 27.35
N GLN A 669 -2.44 9.59 28.50
CA GLN A 669 -1.37 9.28 29.43
C GLN A 669 -1.52 7.88 30.02
N GLU A 670 -2.75 7.45 30.35
CA GLU A 670 -3.05 6.07 30.73
C GLU A 670 -2.56 5.09 29.65
N THR A 671 -3.00 5.28 28.40
CA THR A 671 -2.61 4.43 27.28
C THR A 671 -1.11 4.45 27.03
N MET A 672 -0.46 5.61 27.10
CA MET A 672 0.98 5.73 26.86
C MET A 672 1.82 5.13 27.97
N ARG A 673 1.41 5.25 29.22
CA ARG A 673 2.07 4.61 30.36
C ARG A 673 2.06 3.10 30.20
N GLU A 674 0.89 2.50 29.96
CA GLU A 674 0.79 1.04 29.73
C GLU A 674 1.63 0.61 28.51
N LEU A 675 1.60 1.38 27.42
CA LEU A 675 2.39 1.05 26.22
C LEU A 675 3.89 1.11 26.50
N LYS A 676 4.37 2.15 27.18
CA LYS A 676 5.79 2.33 27.54
C LYS A 676 6.28 1.23 28.47
N GLU A 677 5.43 0.75 29.39
CA GLU A 677 5.73 -0.42 30.22
C GLU A 677 5.91 -1.68 29.37
N LEU A 678 4.96 -1.96 28.44
CA LEU A 678 5.03 -3.12 27.57
C LEU A 678 6.22 -3.07 26.58
N LEU A 679 6.66 -1.87 26.20
CA LEU A 679 7.85 -1.65 25.36
C LEU A 679 9.17 -1.66 26.15
N GLY A 680 9.11 -1.71 27.48
CA GLY A 680 10.31 -1.72 28.34
C GLY A 680 11.00 -0.36 28.50
N PHE A 681 10.31 0.76 28.25
CA PHE A 681 10.89 2.11 28.42
C PHE A 681 10.95 2.56 29.89
N ASN A 682 10.20 1.91 30.79
CA ASN A 682 10.20 2.24 32.22
C ASN A 682 11.26 1.43 32.99
N VAL A 683 12.50 1.94 33.03
CA VAL A 683 13.63 1.31 33.74
C VAL A 683 13.51 1.43 35.27
N PHE A 684 12.93 2.53 35.77
CA PHE A 684 12.89 2.84 37.20
C PHE A 684 11.96 1.93 38.04
N HIS A 685 11.07 1.18 37.41
CA HIS A 685 10.19 0.24 38.12
C HIS A 685 10.94 -1.02 38.60
N GLN A 686 12.03 -1.40 37.92
CA GLN A 686 12.87 -2.55 38.28
C GLN A 686 13.82 -2.25 39.46
N ILE A 687 14.22 -0.99 39.65
CA ILE A 687 15.14 -0.60 40.73
C ILE A 687 14.44 -0.68 42.10
N ASN A 688 13.15 -0.31 42.17
CA ASN A 688 12.37 -0.38 43.42
C ASN A 688 11.89 -1.80 43.77
N SER A 689 11.74 -2.70 42.79
CA SER A 689 11.41 -4.11 43.07
C SER A 689 12.62 -4.90 43.59
N HIS A 690 13.85 -4.54 43.19
CA HIS A 690 15.07 -5.13 43.77
C HIS A 690 15.35 -4.67 45.21
N HIS A 691 14.91 -3.47 45.61
CA HIS A 691 15.11 -2.99 46.98
C HIS A 691 14.19 -3.69 48.01
N ASN A 692 13.00 -4.15 47.60
CA ASN A 692 12.12 -4.93 48.47
C ASN A 692 12.49 -6.42 48.54
N TYR A 693 13.23 -6.96 47.57
CA TYR A 693 13.72 -8.35 47.59
C TYR A 693 14.89 -8.56 48.57
N ASN A 694 15.74 -7.55 48.77
CA ASN A 694 16.88 -7.63 49.70
C ASN A 694 16.51 -7.39 51.18
N LYS A 695 15.33 -6.81 51.46
CA LYS A 695 14.82 -6.66 52.84
C LYS A 695 14.16 -7.92 53.39
N SER A 696 13.67 -8.81 52.52
CA SER A 696 13.07 -10.10 52.92
C SER A 696 14.08 -11.24 53.10
N LEU A 697 15.37 -10.98 52.89
CA LEU A 697 16.47 -11.93 53.09
C LEU A 697 17.33 -11.61 54.34
N SER A 698 16.92 -10.63 55.15
CA SER A 698 17.65 -10.17 56.35
C SER A 698 16.81 -10.15 57.63
N VAL A 699 15.69 -10.88 57.66
CA VAL A 699 14.91 -11.23 58.86
C VAL A 699 14.56 -12.71 58.74
#